data_AF-K3W580-F1
#
_entry.id   AF-K3W580-F1
#
_cell.length_a   1.000
_cell.length_b   1.000
_cell.length_c   1.000
_cell.angle_alpha   90.00
_cell.angle_beta   90.00
_cell.angle_gamma   90.00
#
_symmetry.space_group_name_H-M   'P 1'
#
loop_
_entity.id
_entity.type
_entity.pdbx_description
1 polymer ?
#
loop_
_entity_poly.entity_id
_entity_poly.type
_entity_poly.pdbx_seq_one_letter_code
_entity_poly.pdbx_strand_id
1 'polypeptide(L)'
;MDVELLNEVSRFKYKAPSTSQEEHVCDHLAQYFRGFVDFVVPVHVEGFVLHGKDPFIDDRLIPLHQLAEQEHDALKHVCAILTRKNRSQQQRGDVWIETWFPKYGCALQMELVSVSTIALKLVYIDGWEHVKHFPPESECIHSSVSTQALAFHCGTVAPQLKDKLLDVLSKKTEQAKPRTGTERSAAFNDIVHQKTPQFIAALIRMTQASLASFRKSSGQRLIKGGATDVGLHTGGRSRDTCWPLVQGVVRLNLPGNGALFEKTRLLFKLSLLSERVNLLHDLAETSTLLTGTDFWDATEDAFSTLQSVVLLAVNLVQRNYDAFVLEEILTALRQDIFNSVKRVHNRTAAFYTLPCSEIFDELKQTTNELKYDVREYARKQLQFYEFVNPANASCASILKWLATVEPITGNKFMTIVVLRTVEGFMFLKSATLEGSNREEIRKSSPSKYSKILQTYEKRLIEWEKESLSNSVAQVEQRSHALLVKWVAFCLAHHAFEKKYELLKKDKAAIDALTRVAGCIRTWNVRGHAPLFDLRDHAPTAHFTRAFAATSKLYMTRYEDEANRLKQRIAFHWGLVRQKKAAALALQDELKQIDASLQQLQQLLHDEQVRLLEANKFLSYNQQRASSPAISQYWNGITHLSNWRNTRQRALEEALMAPSFIVNPLQEIKSLFFLDIPADIALLGELCMAAQQALAQRKLSEQNAQILNEDTPSTTRLDHYSSYSSIQYPSDATLVAYSPSLMIPQAVGPWSVEELQSQEDYISRCVWYPPSGDTQTYWKSSPGSSVNPFKIIREMATNFFTPHMPSEHASLQWAVVFPGREQRGNLLYTSLNESYPEEFDKTSFIAFGSLRAFPNQ
;
A
#
# COMPACT_ATOMS: atom_id res chain seq x y z
N MET A 1 31.32 30.36 -11.06
CA MET A 1 31.23 29.13 -11.87
C MET A 1 30.21 29.35 -12.97
N ASP A 2 30.47 28.87 -14.19
CA ASP A 2 29.48 28.81 -15.25
C ASP A 2 28.49 27.65 -14.99
N VAL A 3 27.19 27.93 -15.03
CA VAL A 3 26.13 26.94 -14.78
C VAL A 3 26.04 25.93 -15.93
N GLU A 4 26.39 26.32 -17.15
CA GLU A 4 26.43 25.41 -18.30
C GLU A 4 27.52 24.35 -18.12
N LEU A 5 28.71 24.75 -17.64
CA LEU A 5 29.84 23.86 -17.37
C LEU A 5 29.50 22.78 -16.33
N LEU A 6 28.80 23.15 -15.25
CA LEU A 6 28.36 22.17 -14.24
C LEU A 6 27.33 21.20 -14.83
N ASN A 7 26.46 21.66 -15.73
CA ASN A 7 25.47 20.81 -16.40
C ASN A 7 26.12 19.87 -17.44
N GLU A 8 27.14 20.31 -18.19
CA GLU A 8 27.97 19.46 -19.07
C GLU A 8 28.62 18.30 -18.29
N VAL A 9 29.18 18.58 -17.11
CA VAL A 9 29.92 17.57 -16.31
C VAL A 9 28.99 16.70 -15.47
N SER A 10 27.95 17.27 -14.85
CA SER A 10 27.03 16.54 -13.98
C SER A 10 25.85 15.88 -14.70
N ARG A 11 25.39 16.44 -15.82
CA ARG A 11 24.23 16.00 -16.61
C ARG A 11 22.97 15.79 -15.79
N PHE A 12 22.45 16.90 -15.30
CA PHE A 12 21.30 16.93 -14.43
C PHE A 12 20.04 16.40 -15.12
N LYS A 13 19.30 15.52 -14.45
CA LYS A 13 18.08 14.91 -15.01
C LYS A 13 16.92 15.89 -15.13
N TYR A 14 16.91 16.98 -14.35
CA TYR A 14 15.90 18.04 -14.35
C TYR A 14 16.36 19.29 -15.12
N LYS A 15 17.49 19.23 -15.85
CA LYS A 15 17.90 20.28 -16.79
C LYS A 15 18.03 19.71 -18.19
N ALA A 16 17.86 20.57 -19.19
CA ALA A 16 18.13 20.20 -20.56
C ALA A 16 19.64 19.84 -20.69
N PRO A 17 19.99 18.72 -21.35
CA PRO A 17 21.39 18.40 -21.62
C PRO A 17 21.98 19.41 -22.61
N SER A 18 23.31 19.58 -22.58
CA SER A 18 23.99 20.39 -23.58
C SER A 18 23.75 19.85 -24.99
N THR A 19 23.68 20.78 -25.94
CA THR A 19 23.67 20.49 -27.37
C THR A 19 24.88 21.09 -28.08
N SER A 20 25.87 21.58 -27.31
CA SER A 20 27.10 22.08 -27.90
C SER A 20 27.85 20.96 -28.61
N GLN A 21 28.28 21.27 -29.82
CA GLN A 21 29.23 20.48 -30.61
C GLN A 21 30.33 21.41 -31.13
N GLU A 22 30.77 22.40 -30.35
CA GLU A 22 31.78 23.38 -30.76
C GLU A 22 33.15 23.12 -30.13
N GLU A 23 34.22 23.33 -30.90
CA GLU A 23 35.60 23.06 -30.48
C GLU A 23 36.02 23.86 -29.24
N HIS A 24 35.60 25.13 -29.14
CA HIS A 24 35.96 25.99 -28.01
C HIS A 24 35.40 25.48 -26.66
N VAL A 25 34.30 24.73 -26.65
CA VAL A 25 33.76 24.12 -25.42
C VAL A 25 34.63 22.94 -24.99
N CYS A 26 35.20 22.17 -25.94
CA CYS A 26 36.18 21.13 -25.63
C CYS A 26 37.46 21.74 -25.03
N ASP A 27 37.97 22.82 -25.61
CA ASP A 27 39.11 23.57 -25.07
C ASP A 27 38.83 24.14 -23.66
N HIS A 28 37.63 24.69 -23.42
CA HIS A 28 37.27 25.26 -22.11
C HIS A 28 37.14 24.19 -21.02
N LEU A 29 36.46 23.07 -21.33
CA LEU A 29 36.38 21.90 -20.44
C LEU A 29 37.78 21.33 -20.13
N ALA A 30 38.67 21.28 -21.12
CA ALA A 30 40.06 20.85 -20.95
C ALA A 30 40.88 21.80 -20.06
N GLN A 31 40.70 23.12 -20.20
CA GLN A 31 41.34 24.13 -19.35
C GLN A 31 40.83 24.06 -17.90
N TYR A 32 39.52 23.93 -17.68
CA TYR A 32 38.96 23.85 -16.33
C TYR A 32 39.33 22.53 -15.63
N PHE A 33 39.31 21.40 -16.34
CA PHE A 33 39.84 20.13 -15.82
C PHE A 33 41.32 20.22 -15.42
N ARG A 34 42.13 20.94 -16.20
CA ARG A 34 43.51 21.25 -15.82
C ARG A 34 43.58 22.15 -14.59
N GLY A 35 42.74 23.16 -14.45
CA GLY A 35 42.68 24.02 -13.25
C GLY A 35 42.42 23.22 -11.97
N PHE A 36 41.56 22.20 -12.04
CA PHE A 36 41.39 21.22 -10.96
C PHE A 36 42.68 20.44 -10.68
N VAL A 37 43.34 19.86 -11.69
CA VAL A 37 44.59 19.10 -11.48
C VAL A 37 45.70 19.99 -10.91
N ASP A 38 45.86 21.21 -11.40
CA ASP A 38 46.86 22.18 -10.91
C ASP A 38 46.55 22.66 -9.47
N PHE A 39 45.32 22.46 -8.94
CA PHE A 39 44.91 22.77 -7.56
C PHE A 39 45.06 21.59 -6.57
N VAL A 40 44.98 20.33 -7.03
CA VAL A 40 45.09 19.16 -6.13
C VAL A 40 46.51 19.04 -5.58
N VAL A 41 46.64 18.98 -4.25
CA VAL A 41 47.90 18.69 -3.55
C VAL A 41 48.12 17.17 -3.52
N PRO A 42 49.23 16.64 -4.09
CA PRO A 42 49.56 15.23 -3.99
C PRO A 42 50.14 14.87 -2.62
N VAL A 43 50.06 13.58 -2.28
CA VAL A 43 50.66 12.99 -1.08
C VAL A 43 51.84 12.11 -1.47
N HIS A 44 52.96 12.25 -0.75
CA HIS A 44 54.10 11.35 -0.92
C HIS A 44 53.81 9.99 -0.28
N VAL A 45 54.08 8.90 -1.00
CA VAL A 45 53.86 7.53 -0.54
C VAL A 45 55.12 6.72 -0.85
N GLU A 46 55.88 6.38 0.19
CA GLU A 46 57.14 5.64 0.04
C GLU A 46 56.92 4.29 -0.66
N GLY A 47 57.80 3.97 -1.61
CA GLY A 47 57.72 2.71 -2.36
C GLY A 47 56.57 2.59 -3.37
N PHE A 48 55.67 3.57 -3.46
CA PHE A 48 54.59 3.56 -4.46
C PHE A 48 55.16 3.60 -5.88
N VAL A 49 54.72 2.69 -6.75
CA VAL A 49 55.07 2.69 -8.17
C VAL A 49 53.85 2.36 -9.01
N LEU A 50 53.53 3.23 -9.97
CA LEU A 50 52.47 3.01 -10.96
C LEU A 50 52.88 1.89 -11.96
N HIS A 51 52.75 0.63 -11.53
CA HIS A 51 53.11 -0.56 -12.28
C HIS A 51 52.17 -0.83 -13.48
N GLY A 52 52.42 -0.16 -14.61
CA GLY A 52 51.76 -0.44 -15.90
C GLY A 52 52.12 -1.79 -16.55
N LYS A 53 52.21 -2.87 -15.76
CA LYS A 53 52.57 -4.23 -16.20
C LYS A 53 51.48 -5.28 -15.97
N ASP A 54 50.64 -5.11 -14.95
CA ASP A 54 49.48 -5.98 -14.70
C ASP A 54 48.19 -5.16 -14.88
N PRO A 55 47.26 -5.58 -15.76
CA PRO A 55 45.98 -4.87 -15.96
C PRO A 55 44.86 -5.34 -15.00
N PHE A 56 45.05 -6.44 -14.27
CA PHE A 56 44.04 -7.06 -13.41
C PHE A 56 44.24 -6.74 -11.92
N ILE A 57 45.48 -6.43 -11.52
CA ILE A 57 45.83 -6.09 -10.14
C ILE A 57 45.87 -4.56 -9.97
N ASP A 58 45.23 -4.05 -8.92
CA ASP A 58 45.12 -2.62 -8.62
C ASP A 58 45.46 -2.35 -7.14
N ASP A 59 46.71 -2.63 -6.75
CA ASP A 59 47.24 -2.59 -5.37
C ASP A 59 47.35 -1.17 -4.76
N ARG A 60 46.49 -0.23 -5.18
CA ARG A 60 46.59 1.19 -4.81
C ARG A 60 45.92 1.46 -3.47
N LEU A 61 46.69 1.25 -2.40
CA LEU A 61 46.39 1.57 -1.00
C LEU A 61 46.25 3.09 -0.69
N ILE A 62 45.87 3.92 -1.68
CA ILE A 62 45.72 5.38 -1.55
C ILE A 62 44.23 5.71 -1.41
N PRO A 63 43.78 6.30 -0.28
CA PRO A 63 42.39 6.69 -0.07
C PRO A 63 41.79 7.53 -1.20
N LEU A 64 40.48 7.40 -1.44
CA LEU A 64 39.78 8.05 -2.55
C LEU A 64 39.86 9.58 -2.56
N HIS A 65 40.09 10.21 -1.40
CA HIS A 65 40.18 11.66 -1.26
C HIS A 65 41.57 12.25 -1.58
N GLN A 66 42.57 11.41 -1.90
CA GLN A 66 43.97 11.83 -2.14
C GLN A 66 44.50 11.29 -3.47
N LEU A 67 45.52 11.93 -4.03
CA LEU A 67 46.34 11.40 -5.13
C LEU A 67 47.79 11.24 -4.66
N ALA A 68 48.47 10.16 -5.06
CA ALA A 68 49.92 10.13 -4.92
C ALA A 68 50.60 11.04 -5.95
N GLU A 69 51.84 11.46 -5.67
CA GLU A 69 52.67 12.25 -6.59
C GLU A 69 52.69 11.68 -8.02
N GLN A 70 52.84 10.36 -8.18
CA GLN A 70 52.83 9.71 -9.50
C GLN A 70 51.45 9.68 -10.16
N GLU A 71 50.36 9.60 -9.39
CA GLU A 71 49.00 9.74 -9.93
C GLU A 71 48.77 11.19 -10.42
N HIS A 72 49.32 12.17 -9.70
CA HIS A 72 49.25 13.60 -10.03
C HIS A 72 50.11 13.98 -11.23
N ASP A 73 51.32 13.42 -11.35
CA ASP A 73 52.20 13.65 -12.50
C ASP A 73 51.67 12.98 -13.79
N ALA A 74 51.03 11.81 -13.68
CA ALA A 74 50.28 11.23 -14.79
C ALA A 74 49.13 12.15 -15.24
N LEU A 75 48.41 12.77 -14.30
CA LEU A 75 47.35 13.74 -14.59
C LEU A 75 47.89 15.04 -15.21
N LYS A 76 48.98 15.62 -14.68
CA LYS A 76 49.66 16.78 -15.28
C LYS A 76 50.11 16.48 -16.72
N HIS A 77 50.64 15.28 -16.98
CA HIS A 77 51.00 14.86 -18.33
C HIS A 77 49.78 14.85 -19.27
N VAL A 78 48.65 14.31 -18.82
CA VAL A 78 47.39 14.32 -19.59
C VAL A 78 46.83 15.74 -19.76
N CYS A 79 46.92 16.61 -18.75
CA CYS A 79 46.57 18.03 -18.89
C CYS A 79 47.49 18.77 -19.88
N ALA A 80 48.76 18.37 -19.99
CA ALA A 80 49.68 18.87 -21.02
C ALA A 80 49.32 18.35 -22.42
N ILE A 81 48.80 17.12 -22.57
CA ILE A 81 48.25 16.61 -23.84
C ILE A 81 47.01 17.42 -24.26
N LEU A 82 46.09 17.64 -23.32
CA LEU A 82 44.82 18.34 -23.54
C LEU A 82 44.99 19.82 -23.92
N THR A 83 45.94 20.52 -23.30
CA THR A 83 46.07 21.99 -23.41
C THR A 83 47.22 22.47 -24.30
N ARG A 84 47.90 21.56 -25.02
CA ARG A 84 49.03 21.90 -25.91
C ARG A 84 48.59 22.50 -27.24
N LYS A 85 48.42 23.82 -27.28
CA LYS A 85 48.44 24.60 -28.53
C LYS A 85 49.77 25.35 -28.64
N ASN A 86 50.46 25.17 -29.76
CA ASN A 86 51.70 25.84 -30.21
C ASN A 86 52.90 25.89 -29.23
N ARG A 87 53.87 24.96 -29.41
CA ARG A 87 55.28 25.18 -29.05
C ARG A 87 56.16 25.00 -30.28
N SER A 88 57.14 25.89 -30.45
CA SER A 88 58.13 25.88 -31.54
C SER A 88 59.22 24.81 -31.40
N GLN A 89 59.23 24.08 -30.29
CA GLN A 89 60.07 22.91 -30.06
C GLN A 89 59.20 21.75 -29.56
N GLN A 90 59.28 20.63 -30.26
CA GLN A 90 58.66 19.35 -29.88
C GLN A 90 59.77 18.33 -29.66
N GLN A 91 59.66 17.52 -28.60
CA GLN A 91 60.60 16.46 -28.24
C GLN A 91 60.01 15.08 -28.57
N ARG A 92 60.88 14.09 -28.76
CA ARG A 92 60.45 12.73 -29.06
C ARG A 92 59.62 12.16 -27.89
N GLY A 93 58.44 11.64 -28.19
CA GLY A 93 57.46 11.20 -27.19
C GLY A 93 56.44 12.26 -26.78
N ASP A 94 56.53 13.49 -27.31
CA ASP A 94 55.47 14.48 -27.11
C ASP A 94 54.15 14.00 -27.72
N VAL A 95 53.08 14.08 -26.93
CA VAL A 95 51.69 13.81 -27.32
C VAL A 95 50.86 15.09 -27.10
N TRP A 96 49.90 15.37 -27.99
CA TRP A 96 48.98 16.50 -27.87
C TRP A 96 47.70 16.30 -28.70
N ILE A 97 46.64 17.04 -28.36
CA ILE A 97 45.47 17.20 -29.24
C ILE A 97 45.70 18.39 -30.19
N GLU A 98 45.61 18.15 -31.50
CA GLU A 98 45.79 19.17 -32.53
C GLU A 98 44.48 19.88 -32.89
N THR A 99 43.36 19.15 -32.90
CA THR A 99 42.05 19.68 -33.31
C THR A 99 40.93 18.83 -32.71
N TRP A 100 39.89 19.48 -32.17
CA TRP A 100 38.67 18.82 -31.71
C TRP A 100 37.64 18.77 -32.85
N PHE A 101 37.00 17.62 -33.03
CA PHE A 101 35.92 17.42 -34.01
C PHE A 101 34.61 16.94 -33.33
N PRO A 102 34.05 17.67 -32.34
CA PRO A 102 32.84 17.27 -31.62
C PRO A 102 31.63 17.03 -32.54
N LYS A 103 31.48 17.80 -33.63
CA LYS A 103 30.46 17.59 -34.69
C LYS A 103 30.54 16.23 -35.40
N TYR A 104 31.61 15.46 -35.17
CA TYR A 104 31.86 14.11 -35.69
C TYR A 104 32.19 13.11 -34.57
N GLY A 105 32.08 13.49 -33.28
CA GLY A 105 32.32 12.60 -32.14
C GLY A 105 33.78 12.17 -31.99
N CYS A 106 34.76 13.00 -32.39
CA CYS A 106 36.18 12.64 -32.35
C CYS A 106 37.14 13.82 -32.08
N ALA A 107 38.42 13.52 -31.83
CA ALA A 107 39.52 14.47 -31.66
C ALA A 107 40.82 13.92 -32.27
N LEU A 108 41.62 14.77 -32.93
CA LEU A 108 42.88 14.37 -33.54
C LEU A 108 44.04 14.53 -32.55
N GLN A 109 44.51 13.38 -32.05
CA GLN A 109 45.71 13.27 -31.23
C GLN A 109 46.94 13.01 -32.13
N MET A 110 48.01 13.76 -31.88
CA MET A 110 49.31 13.58 -32.53
C MET A 110 50.37 13.15 -31.51
N GLU A 111 51.38 12.42 -32.00
CA GLU A 111 52.48 11.88 -31.19
C GLU A 111 53.80 11.94 -31.98
N LEU A 112 54.84 12.60 -31.46
CA LEU A 112 56.14 12.71 -32.13
C LEU A 112 57.02 11.47 -31.85
N VAL A 113 56.75 10.38 -32.57
CA VAL A 113 57.45 9.09 -32.43
C VAL A 113 58.95 9.20 -32.75
N SER A 114 59.33 10.06 -33.69
CA SER A 114 60.72 10.37 -34.04
C SER A 114 60.85 11.76 -34.68
N VAL A 115 62.07 12.27 -34.82
CA VAL A 115 62.38 13.53 -35.53
C VAL A 115 61.90 13.58 -37.00
N SER A 116 61.52 12.43 -37.57
CA SER A 116 61.01 12.32 -38.94
C SER A 116 59.55 11.84 -39.02
N THR A 117 58.90 11.52 -37.89
CA THR A 117 57.61 10.80 -37.87
C THR A 117 56.72 11.27 -36.73
N ILE A 118 55.58 11.89 -37.08
CA ILE A 118 54.42 12.09 -36.21
C ILE A 118 53.42 10.95 -36.49
N ALA A 119 52.93 10.28 -35.46
CA ALA A 119 51.80 9.36 -35.55
C ALA A 119 50.46 10.10 -35.40
N LEU A 120 49.46 9.67 -36.16
CA LEU A 120 48.12 10.25 -36.21
C LEU A 120 47.12 9.27 -35.58
N LYS A 121 46.54 9.64 -34.44
CA LYS A 121 45.53 8.87 -33.71
C LYS A 121 44.24 9.70 -33.64
N LEU A 122 43.11 9.14 -34.08
CA LEU A 122 41.81 9.79 -33.93
C LEU A 122 41.07 9.15 -32.75
N VAL A 123 41.05 9.85 -31.62
CA VAL A 123 40.25 9.49 -30.44
C VAL A 123 38.78 9.73 -30.75
N TYR A 124 37.89 8.83 -30.38
CA TYR A 124 36.46 8.95 -30.61
C TYR A 124 35.61 8.31 -29.51
N ILE A 125 34.35 8.70 -29.45
CA ILE A 125 33.37 8.31 -28.43
C ILE A 125 32.26 7.42 -29.03
N ASP A 126 31.87 6.37 -28.31
CA ASP A 126 30.87 5.39 -28.76
C ASP A 126 30.23 4.63 -27.57
N GLY A 127 29.35 3.66 -27.85
CA GLY A 127 28.60 2.96 -26.81
C GLY A 127 27.54 3.88 -26.21
N TRP A 128 26.69 4.43 -27.09
CA TRP A 128 25.69 5.44 -26.76
C TRP A 128 24.47 4.84 -26.06
N GLU A 129 24.32 5.14 -24.77
CA GLU A 129 23.13 4.82 -23.98
C GLU A 129 22.06 5.91 -24.08
N HIS A 130 20.78 5.52 -24.02
CA HIS A 130 19.64 6.44 -24.04
C HIS A 130 19.37 7.01 -22.65
N VAL A 131 19.27 8.34 -22.55
CA VAL A 131 18.98 9.04 -21.29
C VAL A 131 17.74 9.93 -21.45
N LYS A 132 16.95 10.03 -20.38
CA LYS A 132 15.76 10.87 -20.30
C LYS A 132 15.99 12.01 -19.30
N HIS A 133 15.68 13.23 -19.71
CA HIS A 133 15.66 14.42 -18.87
C HIS A 133 14.23 14.94 -18.76
N PHE A 134 13.89 15.54 -17.63
CA PHE A 134 12.57 16.05 -17.28
C PHE A 134 12.70 17.50 -16.75
N PRO A 135 12.98 18.50 -17.60
CA PRO A 135 13.06 19.89 -17.17
C PRO A 135 11.70 20.44 -16.71
N PRO A 136 11.64 21.46 -15.84
CA PRO A 136 10.38 21.93 -15.24
C PRO A 136 9.33 22.45 -16.23
N GLU A 137 9.76 22.90 -17.41
CA GLU A 137 8.92 23.65 -18.37
C GLU A 137 8.69 22.91 -19.70
N SER A 138 9.14 21.65 -19.84
CA SER A 138 9.16 20.95 -21.13
C SER A 138 8.82 19.47 -21.04
N GLU A 139 8.41 18.88 -22.17
CA GLU A 139 8.30 17.43 -22.32
C GLU A 139 9.61 16.67 -22.01
N CYS A 140 9.52 15.35 -21.86
CA CYS A 140 10.64 14.45 -21.62
C CYS A 140 11.72 14.57 -22.73
N ILE A 141 12.81 15.27 -22.45
CA ILE A 141 13.90 15.46 -23.40
C ILE A 141 14.74 14.18 -23.47
N HIS A 142 14.68 13.54 -24.63
CA HIS A 142 15.50 12.37 -24.95
C HIS A 142 16.90 12.79 -25.40
N SER A 143 17.92 12.15 -24.83
CA SER A 143 19.33 12.39 -25.13
C SER A 143 20.09 11.07 -25.27
N SER A 144 21.39 11.14 -25.53
CA SER A 144 22.25 9.96 -25.58
C SER A 144 23.63 10.26 -25.01
N VAL A 145 24.16 9.33 -24.23
CA VAL A 145 25.43 9.47 -23.50
C VAL A 145 26.40 8.37 -23.93
N SER A 146 27.59 8.75 -24.34
CA SER A 146 28.68 7.81 -24.64
C SER A 146 29.24 7.18 -23.36
N THR A 147 29.43 5.85 -23.38
CA THR A 147 30.05 5.08 -22.27
C THR A 147 31.49 4.63 -22.58
N GLN A 148 31.89 4.63 -23.85
CA GLN A 148 33.18 4.16 -24.32
C GLN A 148 33.98 5.25 -25.02
N ALA A 149 35.31 5.13 -24.96
CA ALA A 149 36.24 5.94 -25.73
C ALA A 149 37.26 4.99 -26.38
N LEU A 150 37.54 5.21 -27.66
CA LEU A 150 38.36 4.35 -28.52
C LEU A 150 39.27 5.22 -29.40
N ALA A 151 40.26 4.62 -30.07
CA ALA A 151 41.17 5.36 -30.95
C ALA A 151 41.44 4.63 -32.27
N PHE A 152 41.17 5.29 -33.39
CA PHE A 152 41.64 4.82 -34.70
C PHE A 152 43.09 5.23 -34.93
N HIS A 153 43.92 4.28 -35.34
CA HIS A 153 45.23 4.58 -35.90
C HIS A 153 45.03 5.03 -37.36
N CYS A 154 45.38 6.29 -37.64
CA CYS A 154 45.11 6.97 -38.91
C CYS A 154 46.34 7.07 -39.82
N GLY A 155 47.53 6.70 -39.33
CA GLY A 155 48.77 6.65 -40.10
C GLY A 155 49.89 7.48 -39.45
N THR A 156 50.83 7.91 -40.26
CA THR A 156 51.97 8.76 -39.87
C THR A 156 52.24 9.84 -40.91
N VAL A 157 52.81 10.97 -40.48
CA VAL A 157 53.20 12.09 -41.34
C VAL A 157 54.57 12.62 -40.91
N ALA A 158 55.38 13.10 -41.84
CA ALA A 158 56.64 13.77 -41.51
C ALA A 158 56.35 15.18 -40.93
N PRO A 159 57.08 15.67 -39.92
CA PRO A 159 56.79 16.97 -39.27
C PRO A 159 56.62 18.14 -40.25
N GLN A 160 57.50 18.25 -41.25
CA GLN A 160 57.45 19.28 -42.29
C GLN A 160 56.26 19.18 -43.27
N LEU A 161 55.42 18.14 -43.14
CA LEU A 161 54.17 17.98 -43.88
C LEU A 161 52.93 18.09 -42.95
N LYS A 162 53.10 18.30 -41.64
CA LYS A 162 52.03 18.43 -40.65
C LYS A 162 51.03 19.52 -41.04
N ASP A 163 51.51 20.75 -41.21
CA ASP A 163 50.62 21.89 -41.44
C ASP A 163 49.95 21.78 -42.82
N LYS A 164 50.68 21.27 -43.83
CA LYS A 164 50.12 20.95 -45.15
C LYS A 164 49.05 19.84 -45.11
N LEU A 165 49.15 18.89 -44.17
CA LEU A 165 48.11 17.87 -43.93
C LEU A 165 46.88 18.50 -43.29
N LEU A 166 47.04 19.38 -42.31
CA LEU A 166 45.92 20.07 -41.65
C LEU A 166 45.21 21.02 -42.62
N ASP A 167 45.97 21.74 -43.43
CA ASP A 167 45.48 22.65 -44.47
C ASP A 167 44.62 21.91 -45.52
N VAL A 168 45.07 20.73 -45.98
CA VAL A 168 44.31 19.88 -46.92
C VAL A 168 43.16 19.13 -46.23
N LEU A 169 43.29 18.75 -44.96
CA LEU A 169 42.21 18.15 -44.17
C LEU A 169 41.06 19.15 -43.95
N SER A 170 41.39 20.38 -43.57
CA SER A 170 40.44 21.49 -43.43
C SER A 170 39.71 21.76 -44.76
N LYS A 171 40.46 21.97 -45.85
CA LYS A 171 39.90 22.21 -47.19
C LYS A 171 38.97 21.08 -47.67
N LYS A 172 39.32 19.81 -47.42
CA LYS A 172 38.43 18.66 -47.73
C LYS A 172 37.20 18.59 -46.82
N THR A 173 37.33 18.97 -45.55
CA THR A 173 36.22 18.98 -44.59
C THR A 173 35.20 20.06 -44.97
N GLU A 174 35.66 21.26 -45.37
CA GLU A 174 34.79 22.31 -45.93
C GLU A 174 34.12 21.86 -47.24
N GLN A 175 34.88 21.30 -48.19
CA GLN A 175 34.37 20.80 -49.48
C GLN A 175 33.29 19.70 -49.35
N ALA A 176 33.21 19.01 -48.22
CA ALA A 176 32.20 17.99 -47.98
C ALA A 176 30.87 18.55 -47.41
N LYS A 177 30.89 19.71 -46.72
CA LYS A 177 29.70 20.28 -46.05
C LYS A 177 28.46 20.51 -46.92
N PRO A 178 28.52 20.94 -48.20
CA PRO A 178 27.32 21.31 -48.94
C PRO A 178 26.50 20.14 -49.49
N ARG A 179 26.94 18.87 -49.33
CA ARG A 179 26.25 17.67 -49.84
C ARG A 179 25.08 17.30 -48.94
N THR A 180 23.85 17.29 -49.46
CA THR A 180 22.63 17.22 -48.65
C THR A 180 21.51 16.39 -49.29
N GLY A 181 20.50 16.00 -48.50
CA GLY A 181 19.36 15.23 -48.99
C GLY A 181 19.70 13.77 -49.33
N THR A 182 19.17 13.27 -50.44
CA THR A 182 19.33 11.88 -50.93
C THR A 182 20.78 11.51 -51.23
N GLU A 183 21.66 12.50 -51.44
CA GLU A 183 23.12 12.35 -51.52
C GLU A 183 23.76 11.74 -50.27
N ARG A 184 23.02 11.63 -49.15
CA ARG A 184 23.45 10.89 -47.94
C ARG A 184 23.40 9.36 -48.09
N SER A 185 22.84 8.84 -49.17
CA SER A 185 22.63 7.40 -49.38
C SER A 185 23.92 6.73 -49.88
N ALA A 186 24.42 5.72 -49.15
CA ALA A 186 25.63 4.96 -49.52
C ALA A 186 25.44 3.98 -50.70
N ALA A 187 24.54 4.29 -51.63
CA ALA A 187 24.19 3.45 -52.79
C ALA A 187 25.18 3.58 -53.96
N PHE A 188 25.95 4.67 -54.01
CA PHE A 188 27.02 4.90 -54.97
C PHE A 188 28.30 5.34 -54.23
N ASN A 189 29.47 5.04 -54.80
CA ASN A 189 30.77 5.00 -54.10
C ASN A 189 31.40 6.37 -53.76
N ASP A 190 30.59 7.42 -53.63
CA ASP A 190 31.05 8.78 -53.41
C ASP A 190 31.30 9.16 -51.95
N ILE A 191 32.04 10.24 -51.75
CA ILE A 191 32.36 10.79 -50.43
C ILE A 191 31.11 11.49 -49.85
N VAL A 192 30.29 10.72 -49.15
CA VAL A 192 29.12 11.21 -48.41
C VAL A 192 29.54 11.95 -47.15
N HIS A 193 28.90 13.09 -46.85
CA HIS A 193 29.09 13.81 -45.60
C HIS A 193 28.32 13.15 -44.44
N GLN A 194 29.01 12.28 -43.71
CA GLN A 194 28.52 11.64 -42.48
C GLN A 194 29.15 12.32 -41.26
N LYS A 195 28.39 12.53 -40.19
CA LYS A 195 28.87 13.07 -38.90
C LYS A 195 29.40 11.93 -38.02
N THR A 196 30.36 11.18 -38.56
CA THR A 196 30.99 10.02 -37.90
C THR A 196 32.49 10.22 -37.68
N PRO A 197 33.10 9.55 -36.67
CA PRO A 197 34.55 9.54 -36.51
C PRO A 197 35.29 8.92 -37.70
N GLN A 198 34.70 7.90 -38.34
CA GLN A 198 35.29 7.20 -39.47
C GLN A 198 35.38 8.09 -40.72
N PHE A 199 34.45 9.03 -40.92
CA PHE A 199 34.53 10.02 -41.98
C PHE A 199 35.82 10.86 -41.84
N ILE A 200 36.09 11.38 -40.65
CA ILE A 200 37.33 12.13 -40.35
C ILE A 200 38.57 11.22 -40.48
N ALA A 201 38.51 9.98 -39.97
CA ALA A 201 39.60 9.01 -40.13
C ALA A 201 39.90 8.67 -41.60
N ALA A 202 38.87 8.59 -42.45
CA ALA A 202 39.01 8.41 -43.89
C ALA A 202 39.63 9.65 -44.55
N LEU A 203 39.17 10.86 -44.24
CA LEU A 203 39.75 12.09 -44.76
C LEU A 203 41.24 12.23 -44.40
N ILE A 204 41.63 11.90 -43.16
CA ILE A 204 43.04 11.91 -42.74
C ILE A 204 43.86 10.92 -43.59
N ARG A 205 43.42 9.65 -43.69
CA ARG A 205 44.09 8.61 -44.49
C ARG A 205 44.17 8.97 -45.98
N MET A 206 43.14 9.61 -46.54
CA MET A 206 43.13 10.10 -47.93
C MET A 206 44.06 11.30 -48.13
N THR A 207 44.18 12.18 -47.15
CA THR A 207 45.11 13.32 -47.20
C THR A 207 46.56 12.85 -47.07
N GLN A 208 46.85 11.95 -46.13
CA GLN A 208 48.14 11.27 -46.00
C GLN A 208 48.55 10.61 -47.33
N ALA A 209 47.65 9.84 -47.95
CA ALA A 209 47.91 9.20 -49.25
C ALA A 209 48.20 10.21 -50.37
N SER A 210 47.47 11.32 -50.44
CA SER A 210 47.73 12.39 -51.44
C SER A 210 49.00 13.20 -51.19
N LEU A 211 49.55 13.18 -49.98
CA LEU A 211 50.84 13.83 -49.66
C LEU A 211 52.04 12.89 -49.86
N ALA A 212 51.84 11.57 -49.67
CA ALA A 212 52.84 10.55 -49.96
C ALA A 212 52.96 10.23 -51.46
N SER A 213 51.94 10.54 -52.27
CA SER A 213 51.84 10.10 -53.67
C SER A 213 51.79 11.26 -54.66
N PHE A 214 52.89 11.51 -55.39
CA PHE A 214 52.92 12.43 -56.54
C PHE A 214 52.15 11.93 -57.78
N ARG A 215 51.33 10.88 -57.66
CA ARG A 215 50.54 10.28 -58.75
C ARG A 215 49.08 10.13 -58.34
N LYS A 216 48.17 10.41 -59.28
CA LYS A 216 46.72 10.20 -59.15
C LYS A 216 46.41 8.70 -59.04
N SER A 217 46.41 8.14 -57.83
CA SER A 217 45.88 6.79 -57.59
C SER A 217 44.34 6.85 -57.55
N SER A 218 43.69 6.54 -58.66
CA SER A 218 42.23 6.60 -58.86
C SER A 218 41.41 5.52 -58.11
N GLY A 219 41.96 4.94 -57.04
CA GLY A 219 41.25 4.02 -56.17
C GLY A 219 40.51 4.76 -55.06
N GLN A 220 39.19 4.95 -55.21
CA GLN A 220 38.31 5.32 -54.09
C GLN A 220 38.40 4.22 -53.01
N ARG A 221 39.12 4.47 -51.92
CA ARG A 221 39.10 3.60 -50.74
C ARG A 221 37.73 3.74 -50.08
N LEU A 222 36.88 2.74 -50.26
CA LEU A 222 35.54 2.63 -49.69
C LEU A 222 35.50 3.07 -48.22
N ILE A 223 34.74 4.12 -47.94
CA ILE A 223 34.41 4.55 -46.57
C ILE A 223 33.36 3.58 -46.02
N LYS A 224 33.81 2.45 -45.46
CA LYS A 224 32.94 1.56 -44.67
C LYS A 224 32.45 2.32 -43.43
N GLY A 225 31.14 2.46 -43.29
CA GLY A 225 30.49 3.25 -42.22
C GLY A 225 30.70 2.72 -40.80
N GLY A 226 30.31 3.54 -39.83
CA GLY A 226 30.64 3.44 -38.40
C GLY A 226 31.46 4.66 -37.96
N ALA A 227 31.92 4.80 -36.71
CA ALA A 227 31.14 4.51 -35.51
C ALA A 227 29.99 5.53 -35.38
N THR A 228 28.97 5.18 -34.61
CA THR A 228 27.64 5.83 -34.48
C THR A 228 27.57 7.34 -34.81
N ASP A 229 26.92 7.71 -35.92
CA ASP A 229 26.77 9.11 -36.38
C ASP A 229 26.16 10.00 -35.29
N VAL A 230 26.82 11.13 -34.96
CA VAL A 230 26.45 12.05 -33.85
C VAL A 230 25.63 13.26 -34.31
N GLY A 231 25.21 13.27 -35.57
CA GLY A 231 24.43 14.32 -36.20
C GLY A 231 22.92 14.24 -36.01
N LEU A 232 22.23 15.19 -36.64
CA LEU A 232 20.78 15.21 -36.74
C LEU A 232 20.34 14.19 -37.80
N HIS A 233 19.98 12.99 -37.34
CA HIS A 233 19.30 11.97 -38.13
C HIS A 233 17.85 11.83 -37.65
N THR A 234 16.91 12.15 -38.55
CA THR A 234 15.45 11.94 -38.41
C THR A 234 14.85 12.32 -37.06
N GLY A 235 14.70 13.62 -36.81
CA GLY A 235 13.84 14.17 -35.74
C GLY A 235 14.43 14.29 -34.34
N GLY A 236 15.60 13.69 -34.06
CA GLY A 236 16.25 13.77 -32.74
C GLY A 236 17.00 15.09 -32.48
N ARG A 237 17.25 15.37 -31.19
CA ARG A 237 18.16 16.45 -30.72
C ARG A 237 19.63 16.03 -30.93
N SER A 238 20.53 16.98 -31.21
CA SER A 238 21.98 16.68 -31.36
C SER A 238 22.56 16.01 -30.11
N ARG A 239 23.52 15.09 -30.28
CA ARG A 239 24.19 14.46 -29.12
C ARG A 239 25.18 15.41 -28.46
N ASP A 240 25.22 15.34 -27.15
CA ASP A 240 26.29 15.87 -26.30
C ASP A 240 27.59 15.09 -26.60
N THR A 241 28.64 15.81 -26.98
CA THR A 241 29.92 15.24 -27.46
C THR A 241 31.15 15.86 -26.80
N CYS A 242 31.07 17.11 -26.34
CA CYS A 242 32.22 17.88 -25.86
C CYS A 242 32.85 17.26 -24.61
N TRP A 243 32.08 17.10 -23.52
CA TRP A 243 32.62 16.53 -22.29
C TRP A 243 33.06 15.05 -22.43
N PRO A 244 32.32 14.15 -23.09
CA PRO A 244 32.77 12.78 -23.34
C PRO A 244 34.07 12.69 -24.16
N LEU A 245 34.32 13.64 -25.06
CA LEU A 245 35.58 13.67 -25.81
C LEU A 245 36.77 14.05 -24.92
N VAL A 246 36.62 15.05 -24.06
CA VAL A 246 37.64 15.40 -23.06
C VAL A 246 37.86 14.22 -22.11
N GLN A 247 36.79 13.62 -21.58
CA GLN A 247 36.88 12.40 -20.75
C GLN A 247 37.54 11.22 -21.50
N GLY A 248 37.25 11.04 -22.79
CA GLY A 248 37.82 9.97 -23.61
C GLY A 248 39.31 10.15 -23.86
N VAL A 249 39.77 11.37 -24.14
CA VAL A 249 41.20 11.70 -24.24
C VAL A 249 41.90 11.49 -22.89
N VAL A 250 41.28 11.89 -21.76
CA VAL A 250 41.85 11.63 -20.42
C VAL A 250 41.97 10.12 -20.17
N ARG A 251 40.88 9.36 -20.39
CA ARG A 251 40.82 7.91 -20.15
C ARG A 251 41.83 7.12 -20.99
N LEU A 252 42.10 7.53 -22.23
CA LEU A 252 43.01 6.82 -23.15
C LEU A 252 44.49 7.19 -22.98
N ASN A 253 44.81 8.27 -22.25
CA ASN A 253 46.18 8.71 -21.99
C ASN A 253 46.60 8.59 -20.51
N LEU A 254 45.69 8.20 -19.60
CA LEU A 254 46.03 7.82 -18.23
C LEU A 254 46.51 6.34 -18.15
N PRO A 255 47.47 6.03 -17.26
CA PRO A 255 47.92 4.65 -17.04
C PRO A 255 46.90 3.81 -16.22
N GLY A 256 47.04 2.49 -16.34
CA GLY A 256 46.26 1.50 -15.58
C GLY A 256 44.93 1.10 -16.26
N ASN A 257 44.15 0.26 -15.58
CA ASN A 257 42.90 -0.33 -16.10
C ASN A 257 41.67 0.62 -16.07
N GLY A 258 41.91 1.94 -15.99
CA GLY A 258 40.88 2.97 -15.92
C GLY A 258 40.39 3.32 -14.51
N ALA A 259 40.79 2.61 -13.46
CA ALA A 259 40.42 2.99 -12.09
C ALA A 259 41.05 4.34 -11.63
N LEU A 260 42.24 4.71 -12.13
CA LEU A 260 42.77 6.07 -11.97
C LEU A 260 41.83 7.12 -12.60
N PHE A 261 41.32 6.87 -13.81
CA PHE A 261 40.36 7.76 -14.47
C PHE A 261 39.05 7.91 -13.65
N GLU A 262 38.49 6.83 -13.11
CA GLU A 262 37.28 6.92 -12.28
C GLU A 262 37.54 7.61 -10.92
N LYS A 263 38.70 7.40 -10.30
CA LYS A 263 39.15 8.12 -9.09
C LYS A 263 39.30 9.63 -9.37
N THR A 264 39.93 10.00 -10.49
CA THR A 264 40.03 11.40 -10.94
C THR A 264 38.65 12.01 -11.21
N ARG A 265 37.76 11.28 -11.87
CA ARG A 265 36.38 11.71 -12.18
C ARG A 265 35.56 11.94 -10.91
N LEU A 266 35.74 11.10 -9.88
CA LEU A 266 35.17 11.30 -8.55
C LEU A 266 35.68 12.61 -7.94
N LEU A 267 37.00 12.79 -7.86
CA LEU A 267 37.63 13.99 -7.27
C LEU A 267 37.25 15.29 -7.99
N PHE A 268 37.18 15.27 -9.32
CA PHE A 268 36.74 16.42 -10.12
C PHE A 268 35.26 16.77 -9.90
N LYS A 269 34.38 15.76 -9.74
CA LYS A 269 32.99 16.01 -9.33
C LYS A 269 32.87 16.45 -7.87
N LEU A 270 33.79 16.03 -7.00
CA LEU A 270 33.84 16.47 -5.61
C LEU A 270 34.28 17.94 -5.50
N SER A 271 35.26 18.41 -6.28
CA SER A 271 35.63 19.83 -6.30
C SER A 271 34.49 20.71 -6.85
N LEU A 272 33.84 20.28 -7.93
CA LEU A 272 32.63 20.92 -8.46
C LEU A 272 31.49 20.99 -7.44
N LEU A 273 31.30 19.93 -6.64
CA LEU A 273 30.33 19.92 -5.55
C LEU A 273 30.70 20.95 -4.47
N SER A 274 31.96 20.96 -4.00
CA SER A 274 32.43 21.92 -2.99
C SER A 274 32.28 23.37 -3.46
N GLU A 275 32.63 23.69 -4.72
CA GLU A 275 32.37 25.02 -5.29
C GLU A 275 30.87 25.36 -5.33
N ARG A 276 29.99 24.39 -5.62
CA ARG A 276 28.53 24.61 -5.63
C ARG A 276 27.94 24.76 -4.23
N VAL A 277 28.50 24.08 -3.22
CA VAL A 277 28.13 24.24 -1.80
C VAL A 277 28.59 25.59 -1.26
N ASN A 278 29.78 26.07 -1.64
CA ASN A 278 30.23 27.43 -1.31
C ASN A 278 29.30 28.48 -1.95
N LEU A 279 28.95 28.34 -3.22
CA LEU A 279 27.97 29.23 -3.85
C LEU A 279 26.60 29.19 -3.17
N LEU A 280 26.15 28.03 -2.66
CA LEU A 280 24.92 27.94 -1.87
C LEU A 280 25.01 28.67 -0.54
N HIS A 281 26.19 28.69 0.10
CA HIS A 281 26.45 29.49 1.29
C HIS A 281 26.34 30.98 0.96
N ASP A 282 27.00 31.44 -0.11
CA ASP A 282 26.98 32.83 -0.58
C ASP A 282 25.57 33.29 -0.97
N LEU A 283 24.83 32.47 -1.72
CA LEU A 283 23.43 32.74 -2.09
C LEU A 283 22.51 32.75 -0.86
N ALA A 284 22.71 31.85 0.11
CA ALA A 284 21.95 31.85 1.36
C ALA A 284 22.22 33.08 2.23
N GLU A 285 23.40 33.69 2.11
CA GLU A 285 23.76 34.91 2.83
C GLU A 285 23.35 36.20 2.12
N THR A 286 23.35 36.21 0.78
CA THR A 286 23.03 37.40 -0.06
C THR A 286 21.57 37.52 -0.50
N SER A 287 20.77 36.43 -0.48
CA SER A 287 19.37 36.48 -0.89
C SER A 287 18.51 37.37 0.03
N THR A 288 18.18 38.57 -0.46
CA THR A 288 17.36 39.58 0.25
C THR A 288 15.88 39.53 -0.12
N LEU A 289 15.51 39.01 -1.29
CA LEU A 289 14.12 38.80 -1.72
C LEU A 289 14.00 37.45 -2.46
N LEU A 290 12.96 36.68 -2.14
CA LEU A 290 12.76 35.29 -2.57
C LEU A 290 11.89 35.15 -3.82
N THR A 291 12.19 35.93 -4.85
CA THR A 291 11.53 35.86 -6.18
C THR A 291 12.38 35.19 -7.26
N GLY A 292 13.67 34.95 -7.01
CA GLY A 292 14.56 34.21 -7.92
C GLY A 292 14.59 32.69 -7.63
N THR A 293 14.76 31.88 -8.67
CA THR A 293 14.89 30.41 -8.55
C THR A 293 16.32 29.97 -8.24
N ASP A 294 17.32 30.84 -8.47
CA ASP A 294 18.77 30.52 -8.48
C ASP A 294 19.26 29.71 -7.27
N PHE A 295 18.80 30.03 -6.06
CA PHE A 295 19.16 29.30 -4.85
C PHE A 295 18.62 27.86 -4.85
N TRP A 296 17.39 27.65 -5.31
CA TRP A 296 16.75 26.34 -5.38
C TRP A 296 17.32 25.51 -6.53
N ASP A 297 17.57 26.13 -7.69
CA ASP A 297 18.28 25.52 -8.81
C ASP A 297 19.70 25.07 -8.42
N ALA A 298 20.43 25.90 -7.67
CA ALA A 298 21.75 25.55 -7.14
C ALA A 298 21.67 24.44 -6.07
N THR A 299 20.58 24.37 -5.31
CA THR A 299 20.36 23.35 -4.27
C THR A 299 20.18 21.97 -4.89
N GLU A 300 19.36 21.88 -5.93
CA GLU A 300 19.14 20.62 -6.66
C GLU A 300 20.42 20.19 -7.42
N ASP A 301 21.18 21.15 -7.97
CA ASP A 301 22.49 20.90 -8.59
C ASP A 301 23.51 20.31 -7.60
N ALA A 302 23.51 20.79 -6.35
CA ALA A 302 24.37 20.25 -5.31
C ALA A 302 23.93 18.85 -4.87
N PHE A 303 22.63 18.60 -4.62
CA PHE A 303 22.15 17.27 -4.25
C PHE A 303 22.34 16.23 -5.37
N SER A 304 22.10 16.60 -6.63
CA SER A 304 22.32 15.69 -7.77
C SER A 304 23.80 15.45 -8.08
N THR A 305 24.68 16.44 -7.87
CA THR A 305 26.13 16.23 -7.97
C THR A 305 26.63 15.34 -6.82
N LEU A 306 26.16 15.56 -5.59
CA LEU A 306 26.42 14.71 -4.42
C LEU A 306 26.01 13.24 -4.69
N GLN A 307 24.82 12.99 -5.23
CA GLN A 307 24.40 11.65 -5.63
C GLN A 307 25.35 11.04 -6.67
N SER A 308 25.80 11.82 -7.66
CA SER A 308 26.75 11.34 -8.66
C SER A 308 28.14 11.04 -8.08
N VAL A 309 28.61 11.75 -7.04
CA VAL A 309 29.89 11.46 -6.37
C VAL A 309 29.78 10.19 -5.53
N VAL A 310 28.71 10.02 -4.75
CA VAL A 310 28.44 8.82 -3.95
C VAL A 310 28.40 7.56 -4.83
N LEU A 311 27.75 7.61 -6.00
CA LEU A 311 27.69 6.47 -6.92
C LEU A 311 29.07 6.09 -7.51
N LEU A 312 29.96 7.07 -7.74
CA LEU A 312 31.34 6.80 -8.16
C LEU A 312 32.18 6.22 -7.00
N ALA A 313 32.01 6.74 -5.78
CA ALA A 313 32.68 6.23 -4.58
C ALA A 313 32.34 4.75 -4.35
N VAL A 314 31.06 4.37 -4.40
CA VAL A 314 30.61 2.97 -4.25
C VAL A 314 31.25 2.04 -5.30
N ASN A 315 31.41 2.48 -6.55
CA ASN A 315 32.05 1.66 -7.59
C ASN A 315 33.55 1.43 -7.35
N LEU A 316 34.23 2.32 -6.64
CA LEU A 316 35.64 2.18 -6.27
C LEU A 316 35.80 1.44 -4.94
N VAL A 317 34.91 1.62 -3.96
CA VAL A 317 34.87 0.78 -2.74
C VAL A 317 34.65 -0.70 -3.10
N GLN A 318 33.84 -1.00 -4.12
CA GLN A 318 33.71 -2.35 -4.70
C GLN A 318 35.00 -2.90 -5.34
N ARG A 319 36.03 -2.07 -5.51
CA ARG A 319 37.40 -2.45 -5.94
C ARG A 319 38.42 -2.35 -4.80
N ASN A 320 37.95 -2.37 -3.54
CA ASN A 320 38.74 -2.31 -2.30
C ASN A 320 39.45 -0.97 -2.02
N TYR A 321 39.02 0.14 -2.62
CA TYR A 321 39.52 1.47 -2.23
C TYR A 321 38.98 1.93 -0.87
N ASP A 322 39.85 2.53 -0.05
CA ASP A 322 39.43 3.23 1.17
C ASP A 322 38.66 4.52 0.86
N ALA A 323 37.48 4.64 1.47
CA ALA A 323 36.60 5.79 1.37
C ALA A 323 36.30 6.47 2.72
N PHE A 324 36.91 6.05 3.84
CA PHE A 324 36.52 6.51 5.19
C PHE A 324 36.46 8.04 5.31
N VAL A 325 37.56 8.73 5.00
CA VAL A 325 37.62 10.21 5.04
C VAL A 325 36.75 10.86 3.95
N LEU A 326 36.49 10.16 2.84
CA LEU A 326 35.56 10.64 1.81
C LEU A 326 34.11 10.61 2.31
N GLU A 327 33.71 9.63 3.12
CA GLU A 327 32.39 9.61 3.77
C GLU A 327 32.21 10.78 4.75
N GLU A 328 33.26 11.15 5.49
CA GLU A 328 33.25 12.34 6.35
C GLU A 328 33.08 13.63 5.53
N ILE A 329 33.86 13.81 4.46
CA ILE A 329 33.75 14.97 3.55
C ILE A 329 32.35 15.06 2.91
N LEU A 330 31.82 13.95 2.41
CA LEU A 330 30.48 13.90 1.81
C LEU A 330 29.36 14.17 2.85
N THR A 331 29.58 13.77 4.10
CA THR A 331 28.65 14.04 5.21
C THR A 331 28.67 15.53 5.58
N ALA A 332 29.86 16.15 5.65
CA ALA A 332 30.01 17.59 5.89
C ALA A 332 29.32 18.41 4.78
N LEU A 333 29.68 18.18 3.50
CA LEU A 333 29.08 18.87 2.35
C LEU A 333 27.55 18.71 2.32
N ARG A 334 27.02 17.53 2.65
CA ARG A 334 25.57 17.30 2.76
C ARG A 334 24.94 18.11 3.90
N GLN A 335 25.61 18.19 5.04
CA GLN A 335 25.14 18.97 6.18
C GLN A 335 25.15 20.47 5.85
N ASP A 336 26.12 20.97 5.06
CA ASP A 336 26.19 22.37 4.67
C ASP A 336 25.15 22.80 3.63
N ILE A 337 24.75 21.89 2.73
CA ILE A 337 23.56 22.09 1.89
C ILE A 337 22.31 22.25 2.78
N PHE A 338 22.11 21.34 3.75
CA PHE A 338 20.99 21.44 4.69
C PHE A 338 21.05 22.69 5.57
N ASN A 339 22.24 23.12 6.01
CA ASN A 339 22.45 24.34 6.77
C ASN A 339 22.03 25.56 5.94
N SER A 340 22.44 25.63 4.68
CA SER A 340 22.13 26.74 3.76
C SER A 340 20.62 26.82 3.47
N VAL A 341 19.98 25.69 3.15
CA VAL A 341 18.52 25.62 2.97
C VAL A 341 17.77 26.05 4.23
N LYS A 342 18.24 25.64 5.42
CA LYS A 342 17.65 26.04 6.70
C LYS A 342 17.82 27.54 6.99
N ARG A 343 18.97 28.14 6.65
CA ARG A 343 19.19 29.59 6.76
C ARG A 343 18.22 30.36 5.88
N VAL A 344 18.07 29.96 4.61
CA VAL A 344 17.13 30.59 3.67
C VAL A 344 15.71 30.44 4.17
N HIS A 345 15.25 29.23 4.52
CA HIS A 345 13.90 29.00 5.03
C HIS A 345 13.59 29.83 6.30
N ASN A 346 14.54 29.96 7.23
CA ASN A 346 14.39 30.81 8.42
C ASN A 346 14.28 32.30 8.05
N ARG A 347 15.03 32.78 7.04
CA ARG A 347 14.90 34.15 6.51
C ARG A 347 13.57 34.36 5.79
N THR A 348 13.12 33.41 4.97
CA THR A 348 11.77 33.39 4.36
C THR A 348 10.71 33.56 5.45
N ALA A 349 10.77 32.75 6.51
CA ALA A 349 9.82 32.81 7.61
C ALA A 349 9.86 34.16 8.34
N ALA A 350 11.02 34.80 8.48
CA ALA A 350 11.15 36.12 9.08
C ALA A 350 10.49 37.23 8.22
N PHE A 351 10.59 37.19 6.88
CA PHE A 351 9.86 38.10 6.00
C PHE A 351 8.33 37.95 6.08
N TYR A 352 7.85 36.78 6.54
CA TYR A 352 6.43 36.54 6.84
C TYR A 352 6.09 36.63 8.34
N THR A 353 6.92 37.34 9.13
CA THR A 353 6.51 37.84 10.46
C THR A 353 5.96 39.26 10.37
N LEU A 354 4.97 39.58 11.23
CA LEU A 354 4.34 40.90 11.26
C LEU A 354 5.32 41.98 11.77
N PRO A 355 5.32 43.20 11.20
CA PRO A 355 6.31 44.23 11.53
C PRO A 355 6.16 44.80 12.95
N CYS A 356 7.27 45.28 13.52
CA CYS A 356 7.35 45.66 14.93
C CYS A 356 6.84 47.08 15.27
N SER A 357 5.87 47.10 16.19
CA SER A 357 5.87 47.87 17.44
C SER A 357 5.89 49.41 17.51
N GLU A 358 5.87 50.18 16.42
CA GLU A 358 5.64 51.64 16.51
C GLU A 358 4.30 52.04 15.89
N ILE A 359 4.16 51.90 14.57
CA ILE A 359 2.86 52.04 13.88
C ILE A 359 1.82 51.04 14.45
N PHE A 360 2.29 49.89 14.94
CA PHE A 360 1.44 48.89 15.62
C PHE A 360 0.88 49.37 16.96
N ASP A 361 1.54 50.30 17.64
CA ASP A 361 1.14 50.82 18.96
C ASP A 361 0.30 52.10 18.83
N GLU A 362 0.49 52.89 17.76
CA GLU A 362 -0.51 53.90 17.34
C GLU A 362 -1.82 53.23 16.87
N LEU A 363 -1.72 52.14 16.10
CA LEU A 363 -2.87 51.33 15.71
C LEU A 363 -3.57 50.69 16.91
N LYS A 364 -2.87 50.25 17.97
CA LYS A 364 -3.52 49.79 19.22
C LYS A 364 -4.41 50.86 19.85
N GLN A 365 -4.00 52.13 19.81
CA GLN A 365 -4.77 53.21 20.44
C GLN A 365 -6.03 53.54 19.63
N THR A 366 -5.96 53.50 18.30
CA THR A 366 -7.11 53.75 17.41
C THR A 366 -8.03 52.53 17.21
N THR A 367 -7.53 51.30 17.31
CA THR A 367 -8.34 50.06 17.15
C THR A 367 -8.90 49.51 18.46
N ASN A 368 -8.86 50.30 19.54
CA ASN A 368 -9.33 49.88 20.87
C ASN A 368 -10.84 49.57 20.95
N GLU A 369 -11.64 49.94 19.94
CA GLU A 369 -13.08 49.65 19.88
C GLU A 369 -13.45 48.32 19.19
N LEU A 370 -12.57 47.71 18.37
CA LEU A 370 -12.91 46.51 17.58
C LEU A 370 -11.75 45.51 17.44
N LYS A 371 -11.45 44.81 18.54
CA LYS A 371 -10.60 43.60 18.52
C LYS A 371 -11.36 42.41 17.94
N TYR A 372 -10.80 41.79 16.89
CA TYR A 372 -11.23 40.49 16.37
C TYR A 372 -10.10 39.45 16.49
N ASP A 373 -9.75 39.08 17.73
CA ASP A 373 -8.93 37.89 17.97
C ASP A 373 -9.75 36.64 17.60
N VAL A 374 -9.29 35.85 16.63
CA VAL A 374 -9.97 34.62 16.18
C VAL A 374 -10.06 33.57 17.29
N ARG A 375 -9.11 33.53 18.24
CA ARG A 375 -9.17 32.65 19.42
C ARG A 375 -10.09 33.20 20.51
N GLU A 376 -10.22 34.52 20.64
CA GLU A 376 -11.21 35.13 21.54
C GLU A 376 -12.64 35.01 20.97
N TYR A 377 -12.81 35.18 19.66
CA TYR A 377 -14.06 34.93 18.93
C TYR A 377 -14.45 33.45 19.02
N ALA A 378 -13.51 32.53 18.80
CA ALA A 378 -13.73 31.11 19.06
C ALA A 378 -14.08 30.84 20.53
N ARG A 379 -13.42 31.47 21.51
CA ARG A 379 -13.78 31.35 22.94
C ARG A 379 -15.17 31.89 23.27
N LYS A 380 -15.61 32.97 22.60
CA LYS A 380 -16.95 33.57 22.77
C LYS A 380 -18.04 32.71 22.12
N GLN A 381 -17.80 32.20 20.91
CA GLN A 381 -18.71 31.28 20.18
C GLN A 381 -18.74 29.85 20.78
N LEU A 382 -17.64 29.43 21.42
CA LEU A 382 -17.49 28.14 22.11
C LEU A 382 -17.46 28.32 23.64
N GLN A 383 -18.12 29.36 24.17
CA GLN A 383 -18.48 29.56 25.58
C GLN A 383 -17.43 29.10 26.62
N PHE A 384 -16.15 29.44 26.40
CA PHE A 384 -15.02 29.13 27.29
C PHE A 384 -14.68 27.64 27.56
N TYR A 385 -15.14 26.68 26.75
CA TYR A 385 -14.73 25.26 26.94
C TYR A 385 -13.20 25.07 26.79
N GLU A 386 -12.62 24.22 27.65
CA GLU A 386 -11.18 23.91 27.61
C GLU A 386 -10.82 23.13 26.33
N PHE A 387 -9.68 23.47 25.71
CA PHE A 387 -9.15 22.75 24.56
C PHE A 387 -8.17 21.65 25.01
N VAL A 388 -8.45 20.40 24.68
CA VAL A 388 -7.50 19.29 24.86
C VAL A 388 -6.52 19.24 23.69
N ASN A 389 -5.22 19.38 23.97
CA ASN A 389 -4.17 19.16 22.99
C ASN A 389 -4.06 17.65 22.68
N PRO A 390 -4.34 17.19 21.44
CA PRO A 390 -4.36 15.77 21.09
C PRO A 390 -3.00 15.08 21.21
N ALA A 391 -1.88 15.81 21.11
CA ALA A 391 -0.54 15.23 21.24
C ALA A 391 -0.21 14.78 22.67
N ASN A 392 -0.72 15.50 23.68
CA ASN A 392 -0.44 15.25 25.09
C ASN A 392 -1.59 14.51 25.80
N ALA A 393 -2.65 14.15 25.08
CA ALA A 393 -3.86 13.56 25.64
C ALA A 393 -3.73 12.06 25.95
N SER A 394 -4.36 11.65 27.06
CA SER A 394 -4.70 10.25 27.31
C SER A 394 -6.12 9.93 26.82
N CYS A 395 -6.43 8.66 26.60
CA CYS A 395 -7.81 8.23 26.27
C CYS A 395 -8.83 8.66 27.34
N ALA A 396 -8.42 8.72 28.63
CA ALA A 396 -9.29 9.17 29.71
C ALA A 396 -9.50 10.70 29.69
N SER A 397 -8.45 11.47 29.36
CA SER A 397 -8.52 12.93 29.19
C SER A 397 -9.49 13.31 28.08
N ILE A 398 -9.41 12.63 26.93
CA ILE A 398 -10.32 12.87 25.81
C ILE A 398 -11.74 12.38 26.09
N LEU A 399 -11.94 11.22 26.74
CA LEU A 399 -13.30 10.79 27.13
C LEU A 399 -13.95 11.76 28.12
N LYS A 400 -13.19 12.32 29.08
CA LYS A 400 -13.69 13.38 29.98
C LYS A 400 -14.10 14.63 29.20
N TRP A 401 -13.28 15.07 28.24
CA TRP A 401 -13.56 16.24 27.41
C TRP A 401 -14.75 16.02 26.46
N LEU A 402 -14.80 14.88 25.78
CA LEU A 402 -15.92 14.49 24.93
C LEU A 402 -17.24 14.50 25.70
N ALA A 403 -17.27 14.01 26.95
CA ALA A 403 -18.45 14.10 27.81
C ALA A 403 -18.86 15.53 28.17
N THR A 404 -17.92 16.49 28.24
CA THR A 404 -18.26 17.92 28.47
C THR A 404 -18.79 18.62 27.21
N VAL A 405 -18.44 18.15 26.01
CA VAL A 405 -18.90 18.76 24.74
C VAL A 405 -20.03 17.98 24.05
N GLU A 406 -20.31 16.74 24.46
CA GLU A 406 -21.41 15.92 23.91
C GLU A 406 -22.80 16.58 23.96
N PRO A 407 -23.19 17.36 25.01
CA PRO A 407 -24.47 18.07 25.04
C PRO A 407 -24.64 19.17 23.97
N ILE A 408 -23.54 19.62 23.34
CA ILE A 408 -23.52 20.83 22.51
C ILE A 408 -23.83 20.48 21.04
N THR A 409 -25.04 20.03 20.76
CA THR A 409 -25.47 19.61 19.41
C THR A 409 -25.76 20.82 18.50
N GLY A 410 -25.44 20.73 17.21
CA GLY A 410 -25.79 21.75 16.21
C GLY A 410 -24.94 23.04 16.21
N ASN A 411 -23.87 23.12 17.00
CA ASN A 411 -22.87 24.19 16.87
C ASN A 411 -21.79 23.77 15.87
N LYS A 412 -21.86 24.32 14.65
CA LYS A 412 -20.97 24.02 13.51
C LYS A 412 -19.48 23.99 13.88
N PHE A 413 -19.03 24.99 14.64
CA PHE A 413 -17.63 25.12 15.05
C PHE A 413 -17.25 24.04 16.08
N MET A 414 -18.13 23.73 17.03
CA MET A 414 -17.89 22.65 17.99
C MET A 414 -17.84 21.28 17.29
N THR A 415 -18.70 21.04 16.29
CA THR A 415 -18.67 19.83 15.46
C THR A 415 -17.30 19.65 14.79
N ILE A 416 -16.78 20.69 14.12
CA ILE A 416 -15.45 20.66 13.47
C ILE A 416 -14.33 20.47 14.49
N VAL A 417 -14.38 21.15 15.64
CA VAL A 417 -13.39 21.02 16.72
C VAL A 417 -13.35 19.58 17.26
N VAL A 418 -14.50 18.95 17.51
CA VAL A 418 -14.56 17.55 17.99
C VAL A 418 -14.01 16.58 16.94
N LEU A 419 -14.39 16.74 15.67
CA LEU A 419 -13.87 15.90 14.57
C LEU A 419 -12.34 16.01 14.48
N ARG A 420 -11.80 17.22 14.30
CA ARG A 420 -10.34 17.43 14.13
C ARG A 420 -9.52 17.09 15.39
N THR A 421 -10.05 17.27 16.61
CA THR A 421 -9.37 16.84 17.85
C THR A 421 -9.33 15.32 17.98
N VAL A 422 -10.41 14.60 17.65
CA VAL A 422 -10.40 13.12 17.66
C VAL A 422 -9.50 12.57 16.55
N GLU A 423 -9.56 13.13 15.35
CA GLU A 423 -8.69 12.76 14.23
C GLU A 423 -7.21 12.93 14.58
N GLY A 424 -6.81 14.11 15.02
CA GLY A 424 -5.42 14.38 15.44
C GLY A 424 -4.95 13.45 16.55
N PHE A 425 -5.81 13.15 17.53
CA PHE A 425 -5.48 12.18 18.59
C PHE A 425 -5.29 10.77 18.03
N MET A 426 -6.21 10.28 17.21
CA MET A 426 -6.16 8.93 16.67
C MET A 426 -4.97 8.74 15.71
N PHE A 427 -4.70 9.72 14.85
CA PHE A 427 -3.54 9.68 13.96
C PHE A 427 -2.22 9.66 14.75
N LEU A 428 -2.10 10.45 15.82
CA LEU A 428 -0.92 10.41 16.70
C LEU A 428 -0.84 9.10 17.50
N LYS A 429 -1.95 8.56 18.02
CA LYS A 429 -1.96 7.25 18.69
C LYS A 429 -1.70 6.07 17.76
N SER A 430 -1.89 6.21 16.44
CA SER A 430 -1.45 5.17 15.47
C SER A 430 0.04 4.83 15.60
N ALA A 431 0.86 5.79 16.05
CA ALA A 431 2.29 5.59 16.31
C ALA A 431 2.60 4.70 17.54
N THR A 432 1.59 4.14 18.21
CA THR A 432 1.78 3.16 19.30
C THR A 432 1.81 1.70 18.80
N LEU A 433 1.15 1.40 17.67
CA LEU A 433 1.21 0.09 16.96
C LEU A 433 2.64 -0.34 16.64
N GLU A 434 3.51 0.66 16.55
CA GLU A 434 4.93 0.66 16.27
C GLU A 434 5.80 -0.07 17.29
N GLY A 435 5.27 -0.32 18.47
CA GLY A 435 5.91 -1.17 19.45
C GLY A 435 7.04 -0.56 20.28
N SER A 436 7.08 0.77 20.43
CA SER A 436 7.87 1.44 21.49
C SER A 436 7.02 1.64 22.77
N ASN A 437 5.92 2.39 22.70
CA ASN A 437 4.99 2.65 23.83
C ASN A 437 4.05 1.47 24.16
N ARG A 438 4.58 0.24 24.23
CA ARG A 438 3.75 -0.98 24.38
C ARG A 438 3.01 -1.06 25.71
N GLU A 439 3.59 -0.52 26.78
CA GLU A 439 2.94 -0.41 28.09
C GLU A 439 1.70 0.49 28.11
N GLU A 440 1.60 1.44 27.17
CA GLU A 440 0.47 2.37 27.10
C GLU A 440 -0.76 1.70 26.46
N ILE A 441 -0.57 0.97 25.36
CA ILE A 441 -1.65 0.16 24.74
C ILE A 441 -2.14 -0.92 25.71
N ARG A 442 -1.23 -1.65 26.38
CA ARG A 442 -1.55 -2.72 27.34
C ARG A 442 -2.49 -2.27 28.48
N LYS A 443 -2.52 -0.97 28.79
CA LYS A 443 -3.35 -0.36 29.87
C LYS A 443 -4.57 0.39 29.31
N SER A 444 -4.77 0.34 27.99
CA SER A 444 -5.95 0.86 27.30
C SER A 444 -6.96 -0.26 27.07
N SER A 445 -8.23 -0.04 27.42
CA SER A 445 -9.30 -1.01 27.15
C SER A 445 -9.94 -0.70 25.78
N PRO A 446 -10.25 -1.70 24.94
CA PRO A 446 -10.99 -1.52 23.68
C PRO A 446 -12.25 -0.67 23.80
N SER A 447 -12.96 -0.79 24.94
CA SER A 447 -14.14 0.02 25.28
C SER A 447 -13.91 1.54 25.23
N LYS A 448 -12.67 2.01 25.47
CA LYS A 448 -12.31 3.43 25.39
C LYS A 448 -12.30 3.92 23.94
N TYR A 449 -11.80 3.11 23.01
CA TYR A 449 -11.77 3.45 21.58
C TYR A 449 -13.18 3.38 20.95
N SER A 450 -13.99 2.37 21.32
CA SER A 450 -15.40 2.30 20.89
C SER A 450 -16.18 3.54 21.32
N LYS A 451 -16.06 3.99 22.58
CA LYS A 451 -16.72 5.22 23.05
C LYS A 451 -16.25 6.49 22.32
N ILE A 452 -14.95 6.63 22.03
CA ILE A 452 -14.43 7.75 21.22
C ILE A 452 -15.02 7.72 19.81
N LEU A 453 -15.12 6.55 19.17
CA LEU A 453 -15.77 6.41 17.87
C LEU A 453 -17.27 6.74 17.92
N GLN A 454 -18.00 6.30 18.94
CA GLN A 454 -19.43 6.60 19.07
C GLN A 454 -19.70 8.11 19.10
N THR A 455 -18.92 8.88 19.88
CA THR A 455 -19.05 10.35 19.88
C THR A 455 -18.61 10.96 18.54
N TYR A 456 -17.52 10.47 17.94
CA TYR A 456 -17.05 10.91 16.62
C TYR A 456 -18.10 10.66 15.51
N GLU A 457 -18.74 9.50 15.50
CA GLU A 457 -19.77 9.15 14.52
C GLU A 457 -21.04 9.99 14.69
N LYS A 458 -21.46 10.32 15.91
CA LYS A 458 -22.54 11.29 16.16
C LYS A 458 -22.22 12.64 15.51
N ARG A 459 -21.01 13.17 15.75
CA ARG A 459 -20.56 14.46 15.17
C ARG A 459 -20.39 14.39 13.66
N LEU A 460 -19.99 13.25 13.11
CA LEU A 460 -19.94 13.04 11.67
C LEU A 460 -21.35 13.05 11.04
N ILE A 461 -22.36 12.47 11.70
CA ILE A 461 -23.77 12.51 11.27
C ILE A 461 -24.37 13.93 11.38
N GLU A 462 -23.92 14.75 12.34
CA GLU A 462 -24.30 16.16 12.41
C GLU A 462 -23.65 16.96 11.28
N TRP A 463 -22.35 16.78 11.06
CA TRP A 463 -21.60 17.42 9.98
C TRP A 463 -22.16 17.08 8.59
N GLU A 464 -22.52 15.82 8.35
CA GLU A 464 -23.19 15.33 7.13
C GLU A 464 -24.56 15.99 6.85
N LYS A 465 -25.18 16.68 7.83
CA LYS A 465 -26.47 17.38 7.68
C LYS A 465 -26.32 18.88 7.45
N GLU A 466 -25.14 19.45 7.62
CA GLU A 466 -24.94 20.90 7.56
C GLU A 466 -24.52 21.39 6.17
N SER A 467 -25.02 22.55 5.76
CA SER A 467 -24.69 23.25 4.51
C SER A 467 -23.23 23.71 4.34
N LEU A 468 -22.31 23.27 5.22
CA LEU A 468 -20.87 23.41 5.04
C LEU A 468 -20.27 22.33 4.10
N SER A 469 -21.13 21.46 3.57
CA SER A 469 -20.80 20.27 2.78
C SER A 469 -20.30 20.57 1.34
N ASN A 470 -19.39 21.54 1.17
CA ASN A 470 -18.67 21.73 -0.09
C ASN A 470 -17.97 20.41 -0.46
N SER A 471 -18.08 19.99 -1.73
CA SER A 471 -17.75 18.63 -2.20
C SER A 471 -16.35 18.14 -1.79
N VAL A 472 -15.37 19.04 -1.82
CA VAL A 472 -13.99 18.84 -1.38
C VAL A 472 -13.91 18.36 0.07
N ALA A 473 -14.49 19.13 0.99
CA ALA A 473 -14.44 18.84 2.41
C ALA A 473 -15.13 17.51 2.75
N GLN A 474 -16.13 17.09 1.96
CA GLN A 474 -16.77 15.79 2.16
C GLN A 474 -15.83 14.61 1.93
N VAL A 475 -14.97 14.65 0.91
CA VAL A 475 -14.10 13.51 0.58
C VAL A 475 -12.86 13.49 1.49
N GLU A 476 -12.34 14.64 1.91
CA GLU A 476 -11.38 14.75 3.01
C GLU A 476 -11.98 14.20 4.32
N GLN A 477 -13.19 14.60 4.69
CA GLN A 477 -13.84 14.15 5.93
C GLN A 477 -14.15 12.65 5.92
N ARG A 478 -14.54 12.08 4.76
CA ARG A 478 -14.63 10.62 4.56
C ARG A 478 -13.26 9.96 4.74
N SER A 479 -12.18 10.54 4.20
CA SER A 479 -10.80 10.06 4.35
C SER A 479 -10.38 9.96 5.81
N HIS A 480 -10.63 11.01 6.58
CA HIS A 480 -10.33 11.02 8.01
C HIS A 480 -11.20 10.01 8.77
N ALA A 481 -12.49 9.89 8.44
CA ALA A 481 -13.39 8.92 9.07
C ALA A 481 -12.98 7.46 8.84
N LEU A 482 -12.51 7.07 7.63
CA LEU A 482 -11.98 5.73 7.41
C LEU A 482 -10.73 5.49 8.28
N LEU A 483 -9.76 6.41 8.24
CA LEU A 483 -8.51 6.27 8.98
C LEU A 483 -8.73 6.20 10.50
N VAL A 484 -9.61 7.05 11.05
CA VAL A 484 -9.98 7.04 12.48
C VAL A 484 -10.54 5.67 12.91
N LYS A 485 -11.44 5.09 12.11
CA LYS A 485 -12.06 3.79 12.38
C LYS A 485 -11.08 2.62 12.25
N TRP A 486 -10.27 2.59 11.19
CA TRP A 486 -9.26 1.55 11.01
C TRP A 486 -8.14 1.61 12.05
N VAL A 487 -7.72 2.81 12.47
CA VAL A 487 -6.77 2.95 13.57
C VAL A 487 -7.38 2.49 14.90
N ALA A 488 -8.65 2.76 15.17
CA ALA A 488 -9.34 2.22 16.36
C ALA A 488 -9.37 0.68 16.35
N PHE A 489 -9.73 0.07 15.22
CA PHE A 489 -9.75 -1.38 15.05
C PHE A 489 -8.34 -1.98 15.22
N CYS A 490 -7.31 -1.43 14.57
CA CYS A 490 -5.94 -1.93 14.71
C CYS A 490 -5.37 -1.73 16.13
N LEU A 491 -5.71 -0.64 16.83
CA LEU A 491 -5.30 -0.43 18.24
C LEU A 491 -5.97 -1.42 19.19
N ALA A 492 -7.26 -1.69 19.00
CA ALA A 492 -7.96 -2.73 19.74
C ALA A 492 -7.36 -4.12 19.42
N HIS A 493 -7.17 -4.45 18.15
CA HIS A 493 -6.54 -5.71 17.72
C HIS A 493 -5.16 -5.89 18.36
N HIS A 494 -4.28 -4.87 18.35
CA HIS A 494 -2.95 -4.99 18.94
C HIS A 494 -2.96 -5.10 20.48
N ALA A 495 -4.04 -4.71 21.15
CA ALA A 495 -4.26 -5.01 22.57
C ALA A 495 -4.59 -6.49 22.81
N PHE A 496 -5.28 -7.16 21.87
CA PHE A 496 -5.48 -8.62 21.88
C PHE A 496 -4.25 -9.40 21.41
N GLU A 497 -3.50 -8.86 20.45
CA GLU A 497 -2.29 -9.42 19.81
C GLU A 497 -1.04 -9.45 20.73
N LYS A 498 -1.24 -9.39 22.05
CA LYS A 498 -0.27 -9.93 23.02
C LYS A 498 -0.86 -10.69 24.21
N LYS A 499 -2.12 -11.13 24.10
CA LYS A 499 -2.56 -12.39 24.73
C LYS A 499 -2.04 -13.60 23.93
N TYR A 500 -1.89 -13.42 22.62
CA TYR A 500 -1.12 -14.25 21.66
C TYR A 500 -0.43 -13.30 20.67
N GLU A 501 0.87 -13.47 20.36
CA GLU A 501 1.76 -12.38 19.86
C GLU A 501 1.74 -12.09 18.34
N LEU A 502 2.09 -10.84 17.92
CA LEU A 502 2.99 -10.50 16.76
C LEU A 502 3.31 -8.96 16.57
N LEU A 503 3.89 -8.55 15.42
CA LEU A 503 4.62 -7.27 15.09
C LEU A 503 4.37 -6.85 13.59
N LYS A 504 4.71 -5.69 12.95
CA LYS A 504 5.27 -4.29 13.14
C LYS A 504 5.23 -3.62 11.70
N LYS A 505 5.49 -2.35 11.28
CA LYS A 505 5.75 -0.91 11.68
C LYS A 505 5.34 -0.04 10.42
N ASP A 506 5.59 1.23 10.01
CA ASP A 506 6.13 2.60 10.32
C ASP A 506 5.58 3.55 9.16
N LYS A 507 5.71 4.89 8.95
CA LYS A 507 6.30 6.11 9.59
C LYS A 507 5.74 7.50 9.05
N ALA A 508 4.50 8.00 9.17
CA ALA A 508 3.40 7.82 10.13
C ALA A 508 1.94 8.27 9.70
N ALA A 509 1.62 8.78 8.48
CA ALA A 509 0.25 9.29 8.10
C ALA A 509 -0.33 8.72 6.77
N ILE A 510 0.38 8.88 5.65
CA ILE A 510 0.43 7.87 4.54
C ILE A 510 0.70 6.46 5.10
N ASP A 511 1.20 6.46 6.32
CA ASP A 511 1.64 5.38 7.15
C ASP A 511 0.80 5.20 8.42
N ALA A 512 -0.22 6.01 8.69
CA ALA A 512 -1.40 5.48 9.39
C ALA A 512 -2.06 4.47 8.43
N LEU A 513 -2.23 4.87 7.17
CA LEU A 513 -2.60 3.97 6.07
C LEU A 513 -1.61 2.83 5.88
N THR A 514 -0.29 3.06 5.82
CA THR A 514 0.72 1.99 5.62
C THR A 514 1.00 1.15 6.87
N ARG A 515 0.72 1.62 8.10
CA ARG A 515 0.65 0.76 9.30
C ARG A 515 -0.59 -0.14 9.25
N VAL A 516 -1.76 0.41 8.91
CA VAL A 516 -3.01 -0.37 8.74
C VAL A 516 -2.86 -1.38 7.61
N ALA A 517 -2.50 -0.93 6.40
CA ALA A 517 -2.28 -1.77 5.23
C ALA A 517 -1.07 -2.70 5.40
N GLY A 518 -0.05 -2.30 6.17
CA GLY A 518 1.07 -3.15 6.56
C GLY A 518 0.63 -4.28 7.48
N CYS A 519 -0.18 -3.97 8.51
CA CYS A 519 -0.80 -4.94 9.40
C CYS A 519 -1.66 -5.96 8.61
N ILE A 520 -2.58 -5.46 7.79
CA ILE A 520 -3.43 -6.27 6.89
C ILE A 520 -2.57 -7.12 5.93
N ARG A 521 -1.51 -6.56 5.34
CA ARG A 521 -0.58 -7.32 4.48
C ARG A 521 0.17 -8.39 5.28
N THR A 522 0.59 -8.12 6.51
CA THR A 522 1.23 -9.15 7.36
C THR A 522 0.27 -10.24 7.82
N TRP A 523 -1.03 -9.96 7.97
CA TRP A 523 -2.04 -11.00 8.16
C TRP A 523 -2.16 -11.86 6.90
N ASN A 524 -2.34 -11.23 5.73
CA ASN A 524 -2.50 -11.93 4.44
C ASN A 524 -1.25 -12.74 4.03
N VAL A 525 -0.03 -12.25 4.31
CA VAL A 525 1.23 -12.91 3.93
C VAL A 525 1.60 -14.09 4.84
N ARG A 526 1.14 -14.11 6.11
CA ARG A 526 1.45 -15.20 7.05
C ARG A 526 0.59 -16.46 6.83
N GLY A 527 -0.35 -16.45 5.89
CA GLY A 527 -1.26 -17.58 5.65
C GLY A 527 -2.20 -17.87 6.84
N HIS A 528 -2.38 -16.91 7.76
CA HIS A 528 -3.34 -17.04 8.85
C HIS A 528 -4.75 -16.91 8.28
N ALA A 529 -5.57 -17.94 8.47
CA ALA A 529 -6.94 -17.93 7.98
C ALA A 529 -7.80 -16.92 8.76
N PRO A 530 -8.61 -16.08 8.09
CA PRO A 530 -9.13 -14.85 8.67
C PRO A 530 -10.25 -15.09 9.69
N LEU A 531 -10.16 -14.46 10.85
CA LEU A 531 -11.26 -14.42 11.82
C LEU A 531 -12.35 -13.46 11.34
N PHE A 532 -13.60 -13.89 11.51
CA PHE A 532 -14.83 -13.17 11.15
C PHE A 532 -15.05 -12.90 9.65
N ASP A 533 -14.27 -13.51 8.75
CA ASP A 533 -14.66 -13.59 7.33
C ASP A 533 -15.91 -14.48 7.21
N LEU A 534 -16.78 -14.14 6.25
CA LEU A 534 -18.00 -14.88 5.96
C LEU A 534 -17.88 -15.75 4.70
N ARG A 535 -16.74 -15.70 4.00
CA ARG A 535 -16.42 -16.58 2.86
C ARG A 535 -15.72 -17.87 3.31
N ASP A 536 -15.10 -17.83 4.49
CA ASP A 536 -14.58 -19.01 5.20
C ASP A 536 -14.88 -18.87 6.70
N HIS A 537 -15.87 -19.62 7.18
CA HIS A 537 -16.23 -19.64 8.60
C HIS A 537 -15.32 -20.54 9.45
N ALA A 538 -14.52 -21.42 8.84
CA ALA A 538 -13.73 -22.42 9.56
C ALA A 538 -12.72 -21.84 10.58
N PRO A 539 -12.04 -20.70 10.33
CA PRO A 539 -11.10 -20.12 11.29
C PRO A 539 -11.82 -19.59 12.53
N THR A 540 -12.96 -18.92 12.33
CA THR A 540 -13.84 -18.45 13.39
C THR A 540 -14.40 -19.61 14.21
N ALA A 541 -14.86 -20.68 13.55
CA ALA A 541 -15.34 -21.90 14.21
C ALA A 541 -14.23 -22.66 14.96
N HIS A 542 -12.99 -22.62 14.48
CA HIS A 542 -11.82 -23.20 15.16
C HIS A 542 -11.41 -22.38 16.39
N PHE A 543 -11.24 -21.07 16.23
CA PHE A 543 -10.89 -20.15 17.32
C PHE A 543 -11.89 -20.22 18.47
N THR A 544 -13.18 -20.16 18.18
CA THR A 544 -14.24 -20.20 19.21
C THR A 544 -14.29 -21.54 19.95
N ARG A 545 -14.04 -22.66 19.26
CA ARG A 545 -13.88 -23.99 19.89
C ARG A 545 -12.66 -24.02 20.82
N ALA A 546 -11.50 -23.55 20.36
CA ALA A 546 -10.27 -23.54 21.16
C ALA A 546 -10.36 -22.61 22.39
N PHE A 547 -10.95 -21.42 22.22
CA PHE A 547 -11.16 -20.45 23.29
C PHE A 547 -12.15 -20.95 24.35
N ALA A 548 -13.27 -21.56 23.93
CA ALA A 548 -14.25 -22.09 24.86
C ALA A 548 -13.71 -23.31 25.63
N ALA A 549 -12.97 -24.21 24.97
CA ALA A 549 -12.35 -25.38 25.61
C ALA A 549 -11.21 -25.03 26.59
N THR A 550 -10.50 -23.92 26.38
CA THR A 550 -9.42 -23.47 27.30
C THR A 550 -9.92 -22.60 28.46
N SER A 551 -11.21 -22.23 28.47
CA SER A 551 -11.78 -21.34 29.47
C SER A 551 -12.63 -22.12 30.48
N LYS A 552 -12.21 -22.09 31.76
CA LYS A 552 -12.92 -22.72 32.88
C LYS A 552 -14.39 -22.30 32.96
N LEU A 553 -14.73 -21.04 32.61
CA LEU A 553 -16.10 -20.55 32.63
C LEU A 553 -17.01 -21.29 31.63
N TYR A 554 -16.56 -21.47 30.39
CA TYR A 554 -17.35 -22.17 29.37
C TYR A 554 -17.36 -23.68 29.60
N MET A 555 -16.26 -24.25 30.13
CA MET A 555 -16.23 -25.65 30.57
C MET A 555 -17.25 -25.92 31.68
N THR A 556 -17.27 -25.14 32.76
CA THR A 556 -18.24 -25.31 33.85
C THR A 556 -19.68 -25.09 33.37
N ARG A 557 -19.95 -24.09 32.53
CA ARG A 557 -21.29 -23.89 31.93
C ARG A 557 -21.72 -25.05 31.03
N TYR A 558 -20.78 -25.67 30.30
CA TYR A 558 -21.05 -26.85 29.47
C TYR A 558 -21.33 -28.09 30.32
N GLU A 559 -20.57 -28.28 31.40
CA GLU A 559 -20.80 -29.33 32.41
C GLU A 559 -22.17 -29.17 33.10
N ASP A 560 -22.52 -27.95 33.52
CA ASP A 560 -23.83 -27.61 34.10
C ASP A 560 -24.98 -27.96 33.13
N GLU A 561 -24.88 -27.55 31.87
CA GLU A 561 -25.93 -27.81 30.88
C GLU A 561 -26.03 -29.30 30.51
N ALA A 562 -24.89 -29.99 30.39
CA ALA A 562 -24.86 -31.44 30.24
C ALA A 562 -25.49 -32.16 31.44
N ASN A 563 -25.32 -31.63 32.66
CA ASN A 563 -25.95 -32.16 33.86
C ASN A 563 -27.46 -31.88 33.92
N ARG A 564 -27.93 -30.71 33.47
CA ARG A 564 -29.38 -30.44 33.26
C ARG A 564 -29.98 -31.36 32.22
N LEU A 565 -29.27 -31.64 31.12
CA LEU A 565 -29.71 -32.58 30.09
C LEU A 565 -29.83 -34.01 30.66
N LYS A 566 -28.84 -34.48 31.44
CA LYS A 566 -28.92 -35.78 32.15
C LYS A 566 -30.13 -35.84 33.10
N GLN A 567 -30.41 -34.77 33.84
CA GLN A 567 -31.58 -34.69 34.73
C GLN A 567 -32.90 -34.77 33.95
N ARG A 568 -33.03 -34.06 32.81
CA ARG A 568 -34.19 -34.16 31.91
C ARG A 568 -34.37 -35.57 31.34
N ILE A 569 -33.28 -36.19 30.89
CA ILE A 569 -33.27 -37.58 30.40
C ILE A 569 -33.74 -38.55 31.50
N ALA A 570 -33.20 -38.43 32.72
CA ALA A 570 -33.59 -39.29 33.84
C ALA A 570 -35.08 -39.11 34.24
N PHE A 571 -35.59 -37.87 34.18
CA PHE A 571 -37.01 -37.56 34.41
C PHE A 571 -37.92 -38.19 33.34
N HIS A 572 -37.63 -37.98 32.04
CA HIS A 572 -38.40 -38.60 30.96
C HIS A 572 -38.30 -40.13 30.98
N TRP A 573 -37.16 -40.71 31.34
CA TRP A 573 -37.02 -42.17 31.53
C TRP A 573 -37.80 -42.68 32.76
N GLY A 574 -37.98 -41.85 33.79
CA GLY A 574 -38.96 -42.09 34.85
C GLY A 574 -40.39 -42.20 34.31
N LEU A 575 -40.80 -41.23 33.47
CA LEU A 575 -42.12 -41.22 32.83
C LEU A 575 -42.33 -42.42 31.88
N VAL A 576 -41.32 -42.82 31.10
CA VAL A 576 -41.38 -44.02 30.25
C VAL A 576 -41.62 -45.29 31.09
N ARG A 577 -40.91 -45.45 32.21
CA ARG A 577 -41.11 -46.59 33.12
C ARG A 577 -42.48 -46.57 33.80
N GLN A 578 -42.96 -45.38 34.19
CA GLN A 578 -44.33 -45.22 34.72
C GLN A 578 -45.39 -45.59 33.68
N LYS A 579 -45.22 -45.16 32.42
CA LYS A 579 -46.08 -45.52 31.30
C LYS A 579 -46.07 -47.02 31.02
N LYS A 580 -44.90 -47.69 31.00
CA LYS A 580 -44.82 -49.16 30.88
C LYS A 580 -45.58 -49.88 32.00
N ALA A 581 -45.44 -49.45 33.26
CA ALA A 581 -46.16 -50.04 34.38
C ALA A 581 -47.68 -49.84 34.28
N ALA A 582 -48.13 -48.66 33.85
CA ALA A 582 -49.54 -48.37 33.61
C ALA A 582 -50.11 -49.19 32.43
N ALA A 583 -49.37 -49.35 31.34
CA ALA A 583 -49.76 -50.14 30.19
C ALA A 583 -49.94 -51.62 30.55
N LEU A 584 -49.03 -52.22 31.33
CA LEU A 584 -49.17 -53.59 31.83
C LEU A 584 -50.41 -53.75 32.72
N ALA A 585 -50.63 -52.82 33.66
CA ALA A 585 -51.82 -52.85 34.52
C ALA A 585 -53.14 -52.73 33.73
N LEU A 586 -53.16 -51.89 32.67
CA LEU A 586 -54.32 -51.73 31.78
C LEU A 586 -54.52 -52.95 30.87
N GLN A 587 -53.45 -53.61 30.41
CA GLN A 587 -53.54 -54.89 29.70
C GLN A 587 -54.15 -55.98 30.58
N ASP A 588 -53.82 -56.03 31.87
CA ASP A 588 -54.41 -56.99 32.82
C ASP A 588 -55.85 -56.63 33.23
N GLU A 589 -56.19 -55.33 33.38
CA GLU A 589 -57.59 -54.90 33.55
C GLU A 589 -58.43 -55.29 32.33
N LEU A 590 -57.91 -55.09 31.10
CA LEU A 590 -58.59 -55.48 29.87
C LEU A 590 -58.79 -57.00 29.76
N LYS A 591 -57.83 -57.84 30.17
CA LYS A 591 -58.01 -59.30 30.26
C LYS A 591 -59.15 -59.69 31.21
N GLN A 592 -59.26 -59.01 32.35
CA GLN A 592 -60.34 -59.23 33.32
C GLN A 592 -61.70 -58.77 32.81
N ILE A 593 -61.75 -57.63 32.11
CA ILE A 593 -62.96 -57.12 31.44
C ILE A 593 -63.39 -58.09 30.32
N ASP A 594 -62.47 -58.60 29.51
CA ASP A 594 -62.77 -59.52 28.41
C ASP A 594 -63.24 -60.89 28.91
N ALA A 595 -62.65 -61.43 29.97
CA ALA A 595 -63.16 -62.64 30.64
C ALA A 595 -64.57 -62.42 31.23
N SER A 596 -64.82 -61.24 31.83
CA SER A 596 -66.14 -60.87 32.37
C SER A 596 -67.18 -60.68 31.26
N LEU A 597 -66.79 -60.12 30.11
CA LEU A 597 -67.63 -59.99 28.92
C LEU A 597 -67.97 -61.35 28.33
N GLN A 598 -66.99 -62.26 28.21
CA GLN A 598 -67.23 -63.64 27.75
C GLN A 598 -68.19 -64.38 28.70
N GLN A 599 -68.00 -64.26 30.02
CA GLN A 599 -68.90 -64.87 30.99
C GLN A 599 -70.33 -64.33 30.90
N LEU A 600 -70.52 -63.01 30.77
CA LEU A 600 -71.86 -62.42 30.60
C LEU A 600 -72.49 -62.74 29.24
N GLN A 601 -71.69 -62.84 28.17
CA GLN A 601 -72.16 -63.28 26.86
C GLN A 601 -72.61 -64.75 26.89
N GLN A 602 -71.88 -65.62 27.60
CA GLN A 602 -72.28 -67.00 27.81
C GLN A 602 -73.56 -67.10 28.66
N LEU A 603 -73.63 -66.40 29.80
CA LEU A 603 -74.86 -66.37 30.63
C LEU A 603 -76.08 -65.81 29.86
N LEU A 604 -75.87 -64.82 29.00
CA LEU A 604 -76.91 -64.31 28.09
C LEU A 604 -77.32 -65.35 27.04
N HIS A 605 -76.37 -66.12 26.49
CA HIS A 605 -76.65 -67.20 25.54
C HIS A 605 -77.41 -68.35 26.21
N ASP A 606 -76.94 -68.81 27.37
CA ASP A 606 -77.55 -69.91 28.14
C ASP A 606 -78.98 -69.53 28.58
N GLU A 607 -79.21 -68.29 29.04
CA GLU A 607 -80.55 -67.78 29.36
C GLU A 607 -81.44 -67.63 28.11
N GLN A 608 -80.88 -67.23 26.97
CA GLN A 608 -81.62 -67.20 25.70
C GLN A 608 -82.03 -68.61 25.24
N VAL A 609 -81.13 -69.59 25.32
CA VAL A 609 -81.42 -71.00 25.00
C VAL A 609 -82.48 -71.54 25.96
N ARG A 610 -82.33 -71.33 27.28
CA ARG A 610 -83.30 -71.73 28.30
C ARG A 610 -84.70 -71.15 28.05
N LEU A 611 -84.79 -69.88 27.63
CA LEU A 611 -86.07 -69.26 27.28
C LEU A 611 -86.63 -69.77 25.95
N LEU A 612 -85.79 -70.04 24.95
CA LEU A 612 -86.23 -70.65 23.69
C LEU A 612 -86.80 -72.06 23.90
N GLU A 613 -86.22 -72.83 24.82
CA GLU A 613 -86.75 -74.15 25.21
C GLU A 613 -88.01 -74.04 26.07
N ALA A 614 -88.03 -73.18 27.09
CA ALA A 614 -89.20 -72.98 27.94
C ALA A 614 -90.42 -72.40 27.17
N ASN A 615 -90.17 -71.51 26.21
CA ASN A 615 -91.20 -70.85 25.40
C ASN A 615 -91.48 -71.57 24.08
N LYS A 616 -90.94 -72.78 23.86
CA LYS A 616 -90.99 -73.54 22.60
C LYS A 616 -92.41 -73.78 22.03
N PHE A 617 -93.43 -73.75 22.89
CA PHE A 617 -94.85 -73.91 22.53
C PHE A 617 -95.66 -72.60 22.54
N LEU A 618 -95.03 -71.45 22.82
CA LEU A 618 -95.68 -70.13 22.78
C LEU A 618 -95.57 -69.50 21.39
N SER A 619 -96.42 -68.53 21.08
CA SER A 619 -96.34 -67.78 19.81
C SER A 619 -95.07 -66.92 19.75
N TYR A 620 -94.56 -66.64 18.54
CA TYR A 620 -93.31 -65.88 18.30
C TYR A 620 -93.24 -64.53 19.06
N ASN A 621 -94.37 -63.82 19.17
CA ASN A 621 -94.44 -62.55 19.90
C ASN A 621 -94.41 -62.74 21.44
N GLN A 622 -94.86 -63.89 21.95
CA GLN A 622 -94.80 -64.25 23.37
C GLN A 622 -93.45 -64.89 23.75
N GLN A 623 -92.76 -65.56 22.82
CA GLN A 623 -91.41 -66.11 23.02
C GLN A 623 -90.39 -65.03 23.40
N ARG A 624 -90.61 -63.78 22.96
CA ARG A 624 -89.82 -62.58 23.31
C ARG A 624 -90.18 -61.95 24.67
N ALA A 625 -91.04 -62.56 25.49
CA ALA A 625 -91.37 -62.03 26.82
C ALA A 625 -90.09 -61.82 27.66
N SER A 626 -89.93 -60.60 28.17
CA SER A 626 -88.65 -60.11 28.71
C SER A 626 -88.30 -60.74 30.05
N SER A 627 -87.35 -61.67 30.05
CA SER A 627 -86.64 -62.07 31.28
C SER A 627 -85.83 -60.88 31.81
N PRO A 628 -85.99 -60.49 33.10
CA PRO A 628 -85.17 -59.46 33.71
C PRO A 628 -83.67 -59.77 33.65
N ALA A 629 -83.28 -61.05 33.66
CA ALA A 629 -81.89 -61.48 33.53
C ALA A 629 -81.31 -61.12 32.16
N ILE A 630 -82.06 -61.31 31.06
CA ILE A 630 -81.61 -60.88 29.72
C ILE A 630 -81.35 -59.37 29.68
N SER A 631 -82.24 -58.54 30.24
CA SER A 631 -82.04 -57.09 30.30
C SER A 631 -80.85 -56.70 31.19
N GLN A 632 -80.65 -57.40 32.32
CA GLN A 632 -79.49 -57.18 33.20
C GLN A 632 -78.18 -57.55 32.51
N TYR A 633 -78.10 -58.70 31.82
CA TYR A 633 -76.91 -59.13 31.09
C TYR A 633 -76.62 -58.21 29.89
N TRP A 634 -77.64 -57.78 29.12
CA TRP A 634 -77.46 -56.79 28.04
C TRP A 634 -76.92 -55.46 28.56
N ASN A 635 -77.47 -54.94 29.66
CA ASN A 635 -76.99 -53.71 30.29
C ASN A 635 -75.56 -53.88 30.81
N GLY A 636 -75.23 -55.02 31.42
CA GLY A 636 -73.88 -55.36 31.88
C GLY A 636 -72.86 -55.45 30.75
N ILE A 637 -73.20 -56.14 29.65
CA ILE A 637 -72.37 -56.23 28.44
C ILE A 637 -72.17 -54.84 27.82
N THR A 638 -73.23 -54.02 27.73
CA THR A 638 -73.14 -52.66 27.18
C THR A 638 -72.24 -51.77 28.05
N HIS A 639 -72.40 -51.84 29.37
CA HIS A 639 -71.56 -51.11 30.32
C HIS A 639 -70.09 -51.54 30.25
N LEU A 640 -69.81 -52.85 30.32
CA LEU A 640 -68.45 -53.37 30.21
C LEU A 640 -67.82 -53.12 28.84
N SER A 641 -68.58 -53.13 27.74
CA SER A 641 -68.07 -52.78 26.41
C SER A 641 -67.66 -51.31 26.32
N ASN A 642 -68.45 -50.40 26.91
CA ASN A 642 -68.09 -48.98 27.02
C ASN A 642 -66.89 -48.75 27.95
N TRP A 643 -66.79 -49.51 29.05
CA TRP A 643 -65.64 -49.47 29.95
C TRP A 643 -64.37 -49.99 29.26
N ARG A 644 -64.46 -51.14 28.57
CA ARG A 644 -63.40 -51.69 27.71
C ARG A 644 -62.90 -50.66 26.72
N ASN A 645 -63.78 -49.98 25.99
CA ASN A 645 -63.41 -48.95 25.03
C ASN A 645 -62.71 -47.75 25.69
N THR A 646 -63.11 -47.38 26.90
CA THR A 646 -62.43 -46.34 27.70
C THR A 646 -61.04 -46.78 28.14
N ARG A 647 -60.89 -48.03 28.61
CA ARG A 647 -59.60 -48.60 29.02
C ARG A 647 -58.66 -48.88 27.85
N GLN A 648 -59.20 -49.23 26.69
CA GLN A 648 -58.45 -49.39 25.44
C GLN A 648 -57.78 -48.07 25.02
N ARG A 649 -58.52 -46.95 25.07
CA ARG A 649 -57.92 -45.61 24.83
C ARG A 649 -56.87 -45.24 25.88
N ALA A 650 -57.14 -45.52 27.15
CA ALA A 650 -56.16 -45.30 28.22
C ALA A 650 -54.89 -46.15 28.02
N LEU A 651 -55.01 -47.35 27.47
CA LEU A 651 -53.87 -48.19 27.09
C LEU A 651 -53.12 -47.58 25.90
N GLU A 652 -53.80 -47.11 24.86
CA GLU A 652 -53.18 -46.43 23.72
C GLU A 652 -52.43 -45.16 24.16
N GLU A 653 -53.00 -44.36 25.06
CA GLU A 653 -52.36 -43.20 25.68
C GLU A 653 -51.17 -43.59 26.58
N ALA A 654 -51.26 -44.71 27.33
CA ALA A 654 -50.16 -45.22 28.14
C ALA A 654 -49.02 -45.80 27.29
N LEU A 655 -49.33 -46.42 26.16
CA LEU A 655 -48.35 -46.94 25.21
C LEU A 655 -47.64 -45.85 24.42
N MET A 656 -48.31 -44.74 24.09
CA MET A 656 -47.72 -43.64 23.31
C MET A 656 -46.44 -43.08 23.96
N ALA A 657 -45.34 -43.04 23.21
CA ALA A 657 -44.06 -42.51 23.68
C ALA A 657 -44.18 -41.01 24.11
N PRO A 658 -43.49 -40.58 25.18
CA PRO A 658 -43.33 -39.15 25.47
C PRO A 658 -42.61 -38.41 24.34
N SER A 659 -42.83 -37.09 24.24
CA SER A 659 -42.11 -36.26 23.28
C SER A 659 -40.59 -36.35 23.46
N PHE A 660 -39.88 -36.30 22.33
CA PHE A 660 -38.43 -36.38 22.28
C PHE A 660 -37.77 -35.14 22.89
N ILE A 661 -36.59 -35.33 23.49
CA ILE A 661 -35.84 -34.23 24.10
C ILE A 661 -34.98 -33.56 23.02
N VAL A 662 -35.30 -32.30 22.68
CA VAL A 662 -34.38 -31.44 21.95
C VAL A 662 -33.24 -31.03 22.88
N ASN A 663 -32.00 -31.34 22.51
CA ASN A 663 -30.83 -30.84 23.20
C ASN A 663 -30.59 -29.35 22.81
N PRO A 664 -30.57 -28.40 23.77
CA PRO A 664 -30.27 -26.99 23.47
C PRO A 664 -28.81 -26.77 23.05
N LEU A 665 -27.86 -27.63 23.44
CA LEU A 665 -26.44 -27.38 23.22
C LEU A 665 -25.60 -28.63 22.94
N GLN A 666 -24.91 -28.63 21.80
CA GLN A 666 -24.11 -29.76 21.32
C GLN A 666 -22.61 -29.57 21.55
N GLU A 667 -22.02 -28.57 20.90
CA GLU A 667 -20.59 -28.27 21.03
C GLU A 667 -20.37 -27.08 21.97
N ILE A 668 -19.34 -27.13 22.81
CA ILE A 668 -18.94 -26.03 23.72
C ILE A 668 -18.71 -24.70 22.99
N LYS A 669 -18.28 -24.73 21.71
CA LYS A 669 -18.15 -23.53 20.86
C LYS A 669 -19.48 -22.76 20.69
N SER A 670 -20.63 -23.42 20.90
CA SER A 670 -21.95 -22.77 20.83
C SER A 670 -22.14 -21.78 21.97
N LEU A 671 -21.67 -22.10 23.19
CA LEU A 671 -21.74 -21.20 24.35
C LEU A 671 -20.99 -19.88 24.11
N PHE A 672 -19.91 -19.91 23.31
CA PHE A 672 -19.18 -18.70 22.95
C PHE A 672 -20.08 -17.70 22.21
N PHE A 673 -20.91 -18.15 21.27
CA PHE A 673 -21.78 -17.27 20.49
C PHE A 673 -23.05 -16.83 21.25
N LEU A 674 -23.41 -17.53 22.32
CA LEU A 674 -24.49 -17.13 23.23
C LEU A 674 -24.05 -16.02 24.18
N ASP A 675 -22.79 -16.04 24.62
CA ASP A 675 -22.18 -15.03 25.50
C ASP A 675 -20.77 -14.72 24.98
N ILE A 676 -20.71 -13.92 23.91
CA ILE A 676 -19.43 -13.48 23.32
C ILE A 676 -18.78 -12.53 24.32
N PRO A 677 -17.52 -12.77 24.75
CA PRO A 677 -16.85 -11.88 25.71
C PRO A 677 -16.88 -10.44 25.20
N ALA A 678 -17.33 -9.50 26.04
CA ALA A 678 -17.58 -8.11 25.63
C ALA A 678 -16.39 -7.45 24.90
N ASP A 679 -15.17 -7.75 25.32
CA ASP A 679 -13.93 -7.32 24.64
C ASP A 679 -13.82 -7.84 23.18
N ILE A 680 -14.24 -9.07 22.90
CA ILE A 680 -14.24 -9.66 21.54
C ILE A 680 -15.45 -9.15 20.73
N ALA A 681 -16.61 -8.95 21.37
CA ALA A 681 -17.75 -8.30 20.73
C ALA A 681 -17.39 -6.88 20.26
N LEU A 682 -16.72 -6.09 21.12
CA LEU A 682 -16.16 -4.78 20.78
C LEU A 682 -15.13 -4.85 19.64
N LEU A 683 -14.28 -5.88 19.58
CA LEU A 683 -13.36 -6.06 18.45
C LEU A 683 -14.13 -6.31 17.13
N GLY A 684 -15.24 -7.06 17.20
CA GLY A 684 -16.13 -7.31 16.08
C GLY A 684 -16.86 -6.04 15.61
N GLU A 685 -17.44 -5.27 16.53
CA GLU A 685 -18.03 -3.95 16.26
C GLU A 685 -17.03 -3.02 15.56
N LEU A 686 -15.80 -2.93 16.06
CA LEU A 686 -14.75 -2.10 15.48
C LEU A 686 -14.35 -2.59 14.08
N CYS A 687 -14.30 -3.90 13.85
CA CYS A 687 -14.06 -4.49 12.53
C CYS A 687 -15.17 -4.13 11.56
N MET A 688 -16.44 -4.35 11.94
CA MET A 688 -17.61 -4.03 11.13
C MET A 688 -17.66 -2.54 10.80
N ALA A 689 -17.46 -1.65 11.78
CA ALA A 689 -17.48 -0.21 11.58
C ALA A 689 -16.36 0.28 10.65
N ALA A 690 -15.17 -0.34 10.70
CA ALA A 690 -14.04 -0.03 9.83
C ALA A 690 -14.28 -0.52 8.39
N GLN A 691 -14.83 -1.72 8.20
CA GLN A 691 -15.20 -2.25 6.88
C GLN A 691 -16.34 -1.44 6.25
N GLN A 692 -17.43 -1.20 6.98
CA GLN A 692 -18.58 -0.41 6.50
C GLN A 692 -18.20 1.01 6.05
N ALA A 693 -17.15 1.61 6.65
CA ALA A 693 -16.68 2.93 6.25
C ALA A 693 -16.01 2.97 4.85
N LEU A 694 -15.80 1.82 4.19
CA LEU A 694 -15.41 1.74 2.77
C LEU A 694 -16.56 2.08 1.80
N ALA A 695 -17.81 2.22 2.27
CA ALA A 695 -18.98 2.48 1.44
C ALA A 695 -19.92 3.54 2.06
N GLN A 696 -20.89 4.02 1.26
CA GLN A 696 -21.87 5.01 1.71
C GLN A 696 -22.75 4.45 2.85
N ARG A 697 -22.96 5.25 3.91
CA ARG A 697 -23.88 4.94 5.02
C ARG A 697 -25.33 4.66 4.58
N LYS A 698 -25.76 5.27 3.47
CA LYS A 698 -27.00 4.94 2.76
C LYS A 698 -26.61 4.38 1.41
N LEU A 699 -26.92 3.11 1.17
CA LEU A 699 -26.69 2.46 -0.12
C LEU A 699 -27.93 2.59 -1.00
N SER A 700 -27.74 2.51 -2.33
CA SER A 700 -28.84 2.21 -3.25
C SER A 700 -29.37 0.80 -2.97
N GLU A 701 -30.62 0.52 -3.36
CA GLU A 701 -31.25 -0.80 -3.13
C GLU A 701 -30.42 -1.95 -3.74
N GLN A 702 -29.85 -1.75 -4.93
CA GLN A 702 -28.93 -2.69 -5.59
C GLN A 702 -27.66 -2.93 -4.77
N ASN A 703 -27.04 -1.87 -4.24
CA ASN A 703 -25.83 -2.00 -3.42
C ASN A 703 -26.13 -2.63 -2.04
N ALA A 704 -27.32 -2.39 -1.48
CA ALA A 704 -27.79 -3.03 -0.26
C ALA A 704 -28.03 -4.53 -0.47
N GLN A 705 -28.68 -4.92 -1.57
CA GLN A 705 -28.87 -6.33 -1.96
C GLN A 705 -27.53 -7.09 -2.07
N ILE A 706 -26.50 -6.46 -2.65
CA ILE A 706 -25.15 -7.06 -2.73
C ILE A 706 -24.53 -7.30 -1.35
N LEU A 707 -24.74 -6.41 -0.37
CA LEU A 707 -24.17 -6.58 0.98
C LEU A 707 -25.02 -7.46 1.90
N ASN A 708 -26.29 -7.71 1.61
CA ASN A 708 -27.12 -8.58 2.44
C ASN A 708 -26.61 -10.04 2.40
N GLU A 709 -26.96 -10.80 3.44
CA GLU A 709 -26.89 -12.27 3.46
C GLU A 709 -28.30 -12.82 3.71
N ASP A 710 -28.60 -14.01 3.20
CA ASP A 710 -29.87 -14.68 3.48
C ASP A 710 -30.00 -14.93 4.99
N THR A 711 -31.03 -14.34 5.62
CA THR A 711 -31.27 -14.53 7.05
C THR A 711 -31.70 -15.97 7.31
N PRO A 712 -31.01 -16.73 8.19
CA PRO A 712 -31.47 -18.06 8.59
C PRO A 712 -32.78 -17.95 9.38
N SER A 713 -33.63 -18.98 9.26
CA SER A 713 -34.92 -19.06 9.96
C SER A 713 -34.78 -19.19 11.49
N THR A 714 -33.63 -19.67 11.98
CA THR A 714 -33.34 -19.89 13.41
C THR A 714 -31.85 -19.69 13.67
N THR A 715 -31.48 -18.82 14.60
CA THR A 715 -30.08 -18.66 15.06
C THR A 715 -29.74 -19.67 16.16
N ARG A 716 -28.44 -19.82 16.49
CA ARG A 716 -28.02 -20.65 17.64
C ARG A 716 -28.56 -20.09 18.98
N LEU A 717 -28.84 -18.78 19.06
CA LEU A 717 -29.43 -18.13 20.23
C LEU A 717 -30.93 -18.44 20.37
N ASP A 718 -31.68 -18.39 19.27
CA ASP A 718 -33.12 -18.70 19.27
C ASP A 718 -33.35 -20.18 19.63
N HIS A 719 -32.55 -21.08 19.05
CA HIS A 719 -32.56 -22.51 19.39
C HIS A 719 -32.26 -22.73 20.87
N TYR A 720 -31.17 -22.15 21.40
CA TYR A 720 -30.83 -22.32 22.80
C TYR A 720 -31.92 -21.79 23.73
N SER A 721 -32.45 -20.59 23.45
CA SER A 721 -33.49 -19.94 24.26
C SER A 721 -34.84 -20.65 24.19
N SER A 722 -35.09 -21.45 23.15
CA SER A 722 -36.32 -22.25 22.99
C SER A 722 -36.27 -23.57 23.77
N TYR A 723 -35.08 -24.10 24.08
CA TYR A 723 -34.90 -25.46 24.64
C TYR A 723 -34.04 -25.54 25.91
N SER A 724 -33.50 -24.42 26.39
CA SER A 724 -32.86 -24.29 27.70
C SER A 724 -33.71 -23.45 28.67
N SER A 725 -33.40 -23.56 29.97
CA SER A 725 -33.96 -22.69 31.02
C SER A 725 -33.10 -21.45 31.30
N ILE A 726 -31.92 -21.33 30.68
CA ILE A 726 -31.07 -20.14 30.75
C ILE A 726 -31.33 -19.25 29.54
N GLN A 727 -31.46 -17.95 29.77
CA GLN A 727 -31.45 -16.92 28.73
C GLN A 727 -30.11 -16.19 28.74
N TYR A 728 -29.60 -15.84 27.56
CA TYR A 728 -28.40 -15.04 27.39
C TYR A 728 -28.74 -13.73 26.67
N PRO A 729 -28.50 -12.55 27.26
CA PRO A 729 -28.67 -11.27 26.58
C PRO A 729 -27.48 -11.02 25.65
N SER A 730 -27.62 -11.37 24.37
CA SER A 730 -26.58 -11.17 23.35
C SER A 730 -27.00 -10.12 22.33
N ASP A 731 -26.56 -8.88 22.56
CA ASP A 731 -26.64 -7.77 21.60
C ASP A 731 -25.49 -7.78 20.57
N ALA A 732 -24.71 -8.87 20.52
CA ALA A 732 -23.50 -8.94 19.71
C ALA A 732 -23.77 -8.80 18.21
N THR A 733 -22.93 -8.03 17.52
CA THR A 733 -23.04 -7.79 16.08
C THR A 733 -22.69 -9.01 15.23
N LEU A 734 -22.00 -10.01 15.77
CA LEU A 734 -21.70 -11.28 15.10
C LEU A 734 -22.67 -12.37 15.60
N VAL A 735 -23.57 -12.82 14.73
CA VAL A 735 -24.60 -13.81 15.06
C VAL A 735 -24.24 -15.16 14.44
N ALA A 736 -24.32 -16.24 15.22
CA ALA A 736 -24.09 -17.61 14.75
C ALA A 736 -25.38 -18.37 14.46
N TYR A 737 -25.36 -19.16 13.40
CA TYR A 737 -26.45 -20.05 12.99
C TYR A 737 -25.89 -21.39 12.52
N SER A 738 -26.71 -22.19 11.86
CA SER A 738 -26.29 -23.46 11.25
C SER A 738 -27.30 -23.83 10.17
N PRO A 739 -26.93 -23.86 8.86
CA PRO A 739 -27.87 -24.11 7.76
C PRO A 739 -28.64 -25.42 7.89
N SER A 740 -28.00 -26.43 8.46
CA SER A 740 -28.51 -27.77 8.71
C SER A 740 -29.45 -27.88 9.93
N LEU A 741 -29.69 -26.79 10.68
CA LEU A 741 -30.49 -26.79 11.91
C LEU A 741 -32.00 -26.79 11.64
N MET A 742 -32.51 -27.92 11.17
CA MET A 742 -33.94 -28.22 11.14
C MET A 742 -34.28 -29.27 12.20
N ILE A 743 -35.23 -28.95 13.07
CA ILE A 743 -35.72 -29.84 14.12
C ILE A 743 -36.79 -30.75 13.49
N PRO A 744 -36.64 -32.09 13.53
CA PRO A 744 -37.64 -33.00 12.98
C PRO A 744 -38.98 -32.89 13.71
N GLN A 745 -40.09 -33.13 13.02
CA GLN A 745 -41.43 -33.14 13.64
C GLN A 745 -41.63 -34.30 14.62
N ALA A 746 -40.91 -35.42 14.42
CA ALA A 746 -40.88 -36.57 15.32
C ALA A 746 -39.48 -37.20 15.32
N VAL A 747 -39.06 -37.73 16.46
CA VAL A 747 -37.79 -38.46 16.64
C VAL A 747 -38.03 -39.61 17.62
N GLY A 748 -37.66 -40.83 17.24
CA GLY A 748 -37.78 -42.02 18.07
C GLY A 748 -39.02 -42.90 17.81
N PRO A 749 -39.23 -43.94 18.63
CA PRO A 749 -40.37 -44.86 18.55
C PRO A 749 -41.71 -44.21 18.84
N TRP A 750 -42.79 -44.84 18.36
CA TRP A 750 -44.16 -44.43 18.67
C TRP A 750 -44.67 -45.03 19.99
N SER A 751 -44.17 -46.22 20.36
CA SER A 751 -44.52 -46.90 21.62
C SER A 751 -43.41 -46.84 22.65
N VAL A 752 -43.76 -46.70 23.93
CA VAL A 752 -42.83 -46.89 25.05
C VAL A 752 -42.28 -48.30 25.10
N GLU A 753 -43.03 -49.32 24.64
CA GLU A 753 -42.64 -50.73 24.72
C GLU A 753 -41.31 -51.00 24.00
N GLU A 754 -41.09 -50.33 22.87
CA GLU A 754 -39.88 -50.41 22.04
C GLU A 754 -38.60 -50.02 22.78
N LEU A 755 -38.68 -49.23 23.85
CA LEU A 755 -37.53 -48.67 24.58
C LEU A 755 -37.03 -49.60 25.68
N GLN A 756 -35.87 -50.23 25.49
CA GLN A 756 -35.36 -51.26 26.40
C GLN A 756 -34.55 -50.73 27.59
N SER A 757 -33.79 -49.65 27.41
CA SER A 757 -32.95 -49.07 28.46
C SER A 757 -32.89 -47.54 28.39
N GLN A 758 -32.22 -46.91 29.37
CA GLN A 758 -32.01 -45.46 29.35
C GLN A 758 -31.05 -45.04 28.23
N GLU A 759 -30.09 -45.88 27.86
CA GLU A 759 -29.16 -45.69 26.75
C GLU A 759 -29.89 -45.80 25.39
N ASP A 760 -30.83 -46.74 25.27
CA ASP A 760 -31.72 -46.87 24.11
C ASP A 760 -32.62 -45.61 23.98
N TYR A 761 -33.20 -45.13 25.09
CA TYR A 761 -33.91 -43.85 25.11
C TYR A 761 -33.02 -42.66 24.73
N ILE A 762 -31.76 -42.62 25.17
CA ILE A 762 -30.82 -41.56 24.77
C ILE A 762 -30.55 -41.61 23.26
N SER A 763 -30.30 -42.80 22.70
CA SER A 763 -29.95 -42.93 21.27
C SER A 763 -31.13 -42.73 20.32
N ARG A 764 -32.37 -43.00 20.75
CA ARG A 764 -33.58 -42.91 19.91
C ARG A 764 -34.47 -41.71 20.20
N CYS A 765 -34.49 -41.16 21.41
CA CYS A 765 -35.44 -40.10 21.83
C CYS A 765 -34.79 -38.78 22.29
N VAL A 766 -33.46 -38.64 22.20
CA VAL A 766 -32.79 -37.35 22.38
C VAL A 766 -32.30 -36.88 21.02
N TRP A 767 -32.85 -35.76 20.53
CA TRP A 767 -32.38 -35.15 19.30
C TRP A 767 -31.21 -34.22 19.58
N TYR A 768 -30.11 -34.44 18.86
CA TYR A 768 -28.92 -33.60 18.88
C TYR A 768 -28.89 -32.76 17.60
N PRO A 769 -28.56 -31.45 17.69
CA PRO A 769 -28.24 -30.65 16.52
C PRO A 769 -27.16 -31.29 15.62
N PRO A 770 -27.03 -30.89 14.35
CA PRO A 770 -25.91 -31.30 13.51
C PRO A 770 -24.59 -30.64 13.95
N SER A 771 -23.54 -31.46 14.07
CA SER A 771 -22.17 -31.04 14.38
C SER A 771 -21.41 -30.64 13.13
N GLY A 772 -20.78 -29.47 13.14
CA GLY A 772 -20.00 -28.96 12.01
C GLY A 772 -20.36 -27.50 11.72
N ASP A 773 -21.48 -27.31 11.04
CA ASP A 773 -21.87 -26.17 10.19
C ASP A 773 -22.19 -24.85 10.91
N THR A 774 -21.39 -24.45 11.91
CA THR A 774 -21.56 -23.17 12.58
C THR A 774 -21.06 -22.03 11.70
N GLN A 775 -21.97 -21.49 10.90
CA GLN A 775 -21.79 -20.29 10.10
C GLN A 775 -22.16 -19.04 10.92
N THR A 776 -21.73 -17.88 10.43
CA THR A 776 -21.94 -16.58 11.07
C THR A 776 -22.41 -15.54 10.06
N TYR A 777 -23.17 -14.54 10.51
CA TYR A 777 -23.42 -13.31 9.76
C TYR A 777 -23.29 -12.09 10.67
N TRP A 778 -23.13 -10.89 10.09
CA TRP A 778 -23.15 -9.65 10.88
C TRP A 778 -24.55 -9.04 10.91
N LYS A 779 -24.97 -8.57 12.07
CA LYS A 779 -26.22 -7.84 12.29
C LYS A 779 -25.92 -6.34 12.36
N SER A 780 -26.34 -5.59 11.36
CA SER A 780 -26.33 -4.12 11.42
C SER A 780 -27.53 -3.62 12.21
N SER A 781 -27.48 -2.41 12.75
CA SER A 781 -28.71 -1.65 13.01
C SER A 781 -29.31 -1.26 11.65
N PRO A 782 -30.63 -1.44 11.39
CA PRO A 782 -31.74 -1.66 12.33
C PRO A 782 -32.16 -3.12 12.53
N GLY A 783 -31.31 -4.10 12.21
CA GLY A 783 -31.55 -5.54 12.44
C GLY A 783 -31.19 -6.45 11.26
N SER A 784 -30.82 -5.88 10.10
CA SER A 784 -30.51 -6.65 8.88
C SER A 784 -29.22 -7.44 8.98
N SER A 785 -29.21 -8.60 8.31
CA SER A 785 -28.00 -9.35 7.97
C SER A 785 -27.18 -8.59 6.92
N VAL A 786 -25.89 -8.41 7.20
CA VAL A 786 -24.95 -7.70 6.33
C VAL A 786 -23.62 -8.45 6.30
N ASN A 787 -22.96 -8.46 5.14
CA ASN A 787 -21.59 -8.87 4.97
C ASN A 787 -20.75 -7.65 4.53
N PRO A 788 -20.07 -6.97 5.46
CA PRO A 788 -19.29 -5.79 5.13
C PRO A 788 -18.02 -6.12 4.32
N PHE A 789 -17.67 -7.41 4.15
CA PHE A 789 -16.59 -7.87 3.27
C PHE A 789 -17.04 -8.08 1.81
N LYS A 790 -18.35 -7.97 1.49
CA LYS A 790 -18.87 -7.92 0.11
C LYS A 790 -18.77 -6.54 -0.55
N ILE A 791 -18.21 -5.52 0.12
CA ILE A 791 -18.02 -4.18 -0.46
C ILE A 791 -17.08 -4.26 -1.66
N ILE A 792 -17.65 -4.15 -2.86
CA ILE A 792 -16.91 -4.20 -4.12
C ILE A 792 -16.17 -2.88 -4.38
N ARG A 793 -15.10 -2.95 -5.19
CA ARG A 793 -14.24 -1.81 -5.52
C ARG A 793 -15.02 -0.60 -6.04
N GLU A 794 -16.04 -0.83 -6.86
CA GLU A 794 -16.87 0.22 -7.46
C GLU A 794 -17.67 1.01 -6.43
N MET A 795 -18.20 0.36 -5.38
CA MET A 795 -18.88 1.06 -4.29
C MET A 795 -17.94 2.01 -3.55
N ALA A 796 -16.72 1.56 -3.25
CA ALA A 796 -15.70 2.37 -2.59
C ALA A 796 -15.18 3.50 -3.49
N THR A 797 -14.85 3.20 -4.75
CA THR A 797 -14.43 4.20 -5.74
C THR A 797 -15.50 5.27 -5.93
N ASN A 798 -16.79 4.91 -6.02
CA ASN A 798 -17.88 5.87 -6.18
C ASN A 798 -18.17 6.66 -4.89
N PHE A 799 -17.95 6.08 -3.70
CA PHE A 799 -18.07 6.81 -2.44
C PHE A 799 -16.95 7.85 -2.23
N PHE A 800 -15.76 7.58 -2.78
CA PHE A 800 -14.57 8.41 -2.59
C PHE A 800 -14.20 9.28 -3.81
N THR A 801 -14.93 9.16 -4.92
CA THR A 801 -14.83 10.10 -6.05
C THR A 801 -15.78 11.29 -5.82
N PRO A 802 -15.30 12.55 -5.81
CA PRO A 802 -16.17 13.72 -5.83
C PRO A 802 -17.04 13.70 -7.09
N HIS A 803 -18.36 13.84 -6.93
CA HIS A 803 -19.28 13.97 -8.06
C HIS A 803 -19.50 15.46 -8.36
N MET A 804 -19.25 15.86 -9.61
CA MET A 804 -19.42 17.24 -10.06
C MET A 804 -20.90 17.56 -10.35
N PRO A 805 -21.34 18.82 -10.21
CA PRO A 805 -22.64 19.26 -10.74
C PRO A 805 -22.77 18.99 -12.24
N SER A 806 -24.01 18.87 -12.74
CA SER A 806 -24.28 18.62 -14.17
C SER A 806 -23.65 19.66 -15.11
N GLU A 807 -23.55 20.92 -14.66
CA GLU A 807 -22.91 22.04 -15.37
C GLU A 807 -21.38 21.86 -15.54
N HIS A 808 -20.76 21.00 -14.73
CA HIS A 808 -19.32 20.72 -14.74
C HIS A 808 -19.00 19.23 -14.93
N ALA A 809 -19.95 18.45 -15.46
CA ALA A 809 -19.78 17.03 -15.71
C ALA A 809 -18.64 16.72 -16.69
N SER A 810 -18.32 17.66 -17.60
CA SER A 810 -17.15 17.65 -18.48
C SER A 810 -15.81 17.54 -17.74
N LEU A 811 -15.75 17.92 -16.45
CA LEU A 811 -14.56 17.92 -15.62
C LEU A 811 -14.45 16.68 -14.71
N GLN A 812 -15.44 15.79 -14.74
CA GLN A 812 -15.52 14.63 -13.83
C GLN A 812 -14.29 13.71 -13.93
N TRP A 813 -13.69 13.57 -15.12
CA TRP A 813 -12.48 12.77 -15.36
C TRP A 813 -11.28 13.22 -14.51
N ALA A 814 -11.18 14.52 -14.21
CA ALA A 814 -10.05 15.10 -13.51
C ALA A 814 -9.99 14.70 -12.02
N VAL A 815 -11.12 14.30 -11.43
CA VAL A 815 -11.23 13.87 -10.03
C VAL A 815 -11.49 12.36 -9.86
N VAL A 816 -11.54 11.59 -10.97
CA VAL A 816 -11.76 10.14 -10.95
C VAL A 816 -10.51 9.34 -10.52
N PHE A 817 -10.76 8.29 -9.74
CA PHE A 817 -9.77 7.31 -9.28
C PHE A 817 -9.02 6.63 -10.46
N PRO A 818 -7.68 6.66 -10.51
CA PRO A 818 -6.92 6.11 -11.63
C PRO A 818 -6.81 4.56 -11.57
N GLY A 819 -7.23 3.90 -12.65
CA GLY A 819 -7.38 2.45 -12.72
C GLY A 819 -6.13 1.68 -13.16
N ARG A 820 -5.68 0.73 -12.31
CA ARG A 820 -4.74 -0.40 -12.53
C ARG A 820 -3.35 -0.12 -13.14
N GLU A 821 -3.24 0.60 -14.26
CA GLU A 821 -2.01 0.76 -15.04
C GLU A 821 -1.49 2.21 -15.04
N GLN A 822 -2.39 3.20 -15.00
CA GLN A 822 -2.02 4.60 -14.90
C GLN A 822 -1.78 4.99 -13.43
N ARG A 823 -0.52 5.20 -13.03
CA ARG A 823 -0.16 5.68 -11.67
C ARG A 823 0.02 7.20 -11.55
N GLY A 824 -0.26 7.95 -12.61
CA GLY A 824 -0.18 9.42 -12.61
C GLY A 824 -1.52 10.08 -12.26
N ASN A 825 -1.49 11.27 -11.69
CA ASN A 825 -2.65 12.15 -11.69
C ASN A 825 -2.85 12.68 -13.12
N LEU A 826 -3.91 12.25 -13.79
CA LEU A 826 -4.20 12.60 -15.18
C LEU A 826 -4.32 14.12 -15.41
N LEU A 827 -4.79 14.88 -14.41
CA LEU A 827 -4.82 16.34 -14.51
C LEU A 827 -3.41 16.92 -14.56
N TYR A 828 -2.46 16.38 -13.78
CA TYR A 828 -1.07 16.85 -13.81
C TYR A 828 -0.32 16.45 -15.08
N THR A 829 -0.74 15.41 -15.81
CA THR A 829 -0.24 15.16 -17.17
C THR A 829 -0.84 16.12 -18.20
N SER A 830 -2.11 16.50 -18.03
CA SER A 830 -2.81 17.47 -18.90
C SER A 830 -2.50 18.95 -18.58
N LEU A 831 -1.56 19.26 -17.68
CA LEU A 831 -1.15 20.65 -17.37
C LEU A 831 -0.49 21.38 -18.55
N ASN A 832 0.01 20.63 -19.53
CA ASN A 832 0.61 21.15 -20.76
C ASN A 832 -0.35 21.06 -21.97
N GLU A 833 -1.55 20.50 -21.76
CA GLU A 833 -2.64 20.48 -22.74
C GLU A 833 -3.55 21.71 -22.52
N SER A 834 -4.44 21.99 -23.47
CA SER A 834 -5.43 23.06 -23.32
C SER A 834 -6.50 22.68 -22.28
N TYR A 835 -6.29 23.11 -21.03
CA TYR A 835 -7.31 23.05 -19.98
C TYR A 835 -8.47 24.03 -20.25
N PRO A 836 -9.65 23.84 -19.62
CA PRO A 836 -10.84 24.64 -19.90
C PRO A 836 -10.66 26.14 -19.61
N GLU A 837 -11.30 26.99 -20.42
CA GLU A 837 -11.18 28.46 -20.32
C GLU A 837 -11.69 29.02 -18.98
N GLU A 838 -12.50 28.28 -18.21
CA GLU A 838 -12.96 28.71 -16.90
C GLU A 838 -11.89 28.65 -15.79
N PHE A 839 -10.71 28.09 -16.06
CA PHE A 839 -9.63 27.91 -15.07
C PHE A 839 -8.34 28.64 -15.46
N ASP A 840 -7.71 29.32 -14.50
CA ASP A 840 -6.28 29.62 -14.60
C ASP A 840 -5.42 28.43 -14.13
N LYS A 841 -4.11 28.46 -14.44
CA LYS A 841 -3.19 27.35 -14.12
C LYS A 841 -3.16 27.02 -12.61
N THR A 842 -3.27 28.03 -11.76
CA THR A 842 -3.27 27.89 -10.29
C THR A 842 -4.54 27.19 -9.81
N SER A 843 -5.69 27.60 -10.33
CA SER A 843 -7.02 27.07 -10.04
C SER A 843 -7.19 25.66 -10.59
N PHE A 844 -6.61 25.35 -11.75
CA PHE A 844 -6.58 24.00 -12.31
C PHE A 844 -5.69 23.06 -11.47
N ILE A 845 -4.52 23.51 -11.01
CA ILE A 845 -3.68 22.76 -10.05
C ILE A 845 -4.41 22.53 -8.73
N ALA A 846 -5.11 23.55 -8.22
CA ALA A 846 -5.94 23.43 -7.02
C ALA A 846 -7.09 22.44 -7.22
N PHE A 847 -7.77 22.47 -8.37
CA PHE A 847 -8.79 21.50 -8.78
C PHE A 847 -8.23 20.06 -8.86
N GLY A 848 -6.99 19.90 -9.33
CA GLY A 848 -6.26 18.63 -9.31
C GLY A 848 -5.90 18.10 -7.92
N SER A 849 -5.87 18.97 -6.91
CA SER A 849 -5.62 18.61 -5.50
C SER A 849 -6.88 18.21 -4.73
N LEU A 850 -8.07 18.29 -5.34
CA LEU A 850 -9.35 17.90 -4.73
C LEU A 850 -9.59 16.37 -4.73
N ARG A 851 -8.64 15.59 -5.27
CA ARG A 851 -8.59 14.13 -5.19
C ARG A 851 -8.23 13.69 -3.77
N ALA A 852 -8.99 12.76 -3.21
CA ALA A 852 -8.62 12.14 -1.93
C ALA A 852 -9.18 10.74 -1.79
N PHE A 853 -8.30 9.71 -1.75
CA PHE A 853 -8.37 8.70 -0.68
C PHE A 853 -7.13 7.82 -0.47
N PRO A 854 -6.53 7.83 0.73
CA PRO A 854 -6.06 9.00 1.47
C PRO A 854 -4.73 9.43 0.83
N ASN A 855 -4.82 10.36 -0.12
CA ASN A 855 -3.80 10.69 -1.13
C ASN A 855 -3.56 9.56 -2.17
N GLN A 856 -4.64 9.00 -2.70
CA GLN A 856 -4.76 8.41 -4.05
C GLN A 856 -5.89 9.11 -4.81
#